data_AF-A0AAV3YA40-F1
#
_entry.id   AF-A0AAV3YA40-F1
#
_cell.length_a   1.000
_cell.length_b   1.000
_cell.length_c   1.000
_cell.angle_alpha   90.00
_cell.angle_beta   90.00
_cell.angle_gamma   90.00
#
_symmetry.space_group_name_H-M   'P 1'
#
loop_
_entity.id
_entity.type
_entity.pdbx_description
1 polymer ?
#
loop_
_entity_poly.entity_id
_entity_poly.type
_entity_poly.pdbx_seq_one_letter_code
_entity_poly.pdbx_strand_id
1 'polypeptide(L)'
;MAGPQDMLALLQALLSHDNEARTQAEQTYENVPGPEKMVCLIHAVRNMDAPVEQRALAAVLLRRLFTTNFDTLWPHIDAEMQKAVKQELMTAVHQETAPAVRKKVCDAFAELSRNMIDENNDMQWQEALKFLFECASSENPMLKENALHILSAVPGIFGNQQAQYVEVIKQMLGAALSDRTHPQVCFEAVKATTAFLVNNDKEVALLNHFKELLPFLIQGITDSVVAQEDDSALKCLIELSENVPKFLRSHLENVFDLCLKVVSDANLEDTWRQLALEVIVTMSETAPAMVRKFAKFIPLLVHQVLALMVDLEDEDDWSLQDVEDDEDTESNPIAGEAALDRLACSLGGKTMLPPIVSNISQMLQHDDWKYRYAGLMAVSACGEGCHSHMEQMLNNIVDAVLPFASDPHPRVRYAACNALGQLCTDFGPNCQKKFHNKIVPALLGILDDEANPRVQAHGAAALVNFSEECPKHILVQYLDPIVMKLEQVLTNKFKEHMEKGNKLVLEQVITTLASVADTAQDRFLQYYDRFMPCLKYIMENVQNPAHRLLRGKTIECISLMGLAVGKEKFMQDCNQVMQLLLKTQTDQDDLADDDPQITYMISAWARMCKILGKDFQQYLPLVMGPVLKAASLKPEVALVDSEDMKEMENSSDWQFVTLGDQQNFGICTSGLEEKATACQMLVCYARELKEGFAAYSEDVVKIMVPLLKFYFNDSVRIAATESLPYLLECAKIRGEEYVATMWGTYICPNLLKAIEIEPEQSVLPEYLASFAKCIETLGKGCLNDQDMGSVVTLLDNLLKQHFVRLVQRQEKRKDEDYDDIVEESLMDEDEEDAYVLSKIADVLHSFFGTHKESFLPVFEQIMPYFVKLLLPDRPWSDRQWALCVWDDVIEHTGPVSFKYKEFFLEQMVASITDKTAEVRQAAGYGIGMIGQHGGELYADVCAECIPRLVSVIEHEEAKSVENAPATDNAISAVVKICQFNSSKVNVEEILARLVSWLPILSDAEEAEHVYSYFCDLLDKNHPGIMGQNAANLPKVVAIIGETLHRELVPEDTPLYQRLLNVVKQVQTNQDAFQVCISQLTEQQRLALSEALTEAK
;
A
#
# COMPACT_ATOMS: atom_id res chain seq x y z
N MET A 1 8.15 54.05 1.52
CA MET A 1 8.58 54.59 0.22
C MET A 1 7.89 53.72 -0.80
N ALA A 2 7.12 54.29 -1.72
CA ALA A 2 6.38 53.49 -2.69
C ALA A 2 5.95 54.34 -3.90
N GLY A 3 6.90 55.02 -4.53
CA GLY A 3 6.71 55.48 -5.90
C GLY A 3 7.05 54.35 -6.90
N PRO A 4 6.53 54.38 -8.15
CA PRO A 4 6.89 53.40 -9.17
C PRO A 4 8.40 53.30 -9.45
N GLN A 5 9.15 54.40 -9.29
CA GLN A 5 10.62 54.40 -9.39
C GLN A 5 11.32 53.71 -8.22
N ASP A 6 10.79 53.83 -7.01
CA ASP A 6 11.34 53.15 -5.83
C ASP A 6 11.14 51.63 -5.95
N MET A 7 10.03 51.19 -6.54
CA MET A 7 9.76 49.77 -6.80
C MET A 7 10.72 49.18 -7.83
N LEU A 8 11.04 49.89 -8.91
CA LEU A 8 12.02 49.40 -9.90
C LEU A 8 13.42 49.23 -9.29
N ALA A 9 13.83 50.14 -8.40
CA ALA A 9 15.09 50.00 -7.65
C ALA A 9 15.06 48.80 -6.70
N LEU A 10 13.91 48.53 -6.06
CA LEU A 10 13.72 47.37 -5.19
C LEU A 10 13.77 46.05 -5.98
N LEU A 11 13.09 45.97 -7.14
CA LEU A 11 13.13 44.82 -8.04
C LEU A 11 14.56 44.54 -8.53
N GLN A 12 15.35 45.58 -8.82
CA GLN A 12 16.75 45.42 -9.17
C GLN A 12 17.58 44.83 -8.00
N ALA A 13 17.29 45.21 -6.76
CA ALA A 13 17.98 44.70 -5.58
C ALA A 13 17.61 43.23 -5.28
N LEU A 14 16.38 42.82 -5.57
CA LEU A 14 15.94 41.42 -5.49
C LEU A 14 16.68 40.50 -6.48
N LEU A 15 17.15 41.05 -7.60
CA LEU A 15 17.96 40.35 -8.61
C LEU A 15 19.47 40.37 -8.31
N SER A 16 19.88 40.84 -7.13
CA SER A 16 21.30 40.91 -6.76
C SER A 16 21.89 39.52 -6.51
N HIS A 17 23.14 39.30 -6.95
CA HIS A 17 23.94 38.12 -6.60
C HIS A 17 24.48 38.15 -5.16
N ASP A 18 24.38 39.28 -4.48
CA ASP A 18 24.75 39.43 -3.07
C ASP A 18 23.57 39.04 -2.15
N ASN A 19 23.75 37.96 -1.39
CA ASN A 19 22.73 37.41 -0.49
C ASN A 19 22.29 38.42 0.59
N GLU A 20 23.18 39.27 1.12
CA GLU A 20 22.81 40.25 2.14
C GLU A 20 21.89 41.33 1.54
N ALA A 21 22.26 41.87 0.38
CA ALA A 21 21.46 42.85 -0.34
C ALA A 21 20.10 42.29 -0.79
N ARG A 22 20.07 41.05 -1.28
CA ARG A 22 18.82 40.36 -1.70
C ARG A 22 17.90 40.13 -0.51
N THR A 23 18.40 39.56 0.60
CA THR A 23 17.61 39.31 1.82
C THR A 23 17.04 40.60 2.39
N GLN A 24 17.81 41.69 2.39
CA GLN A 24 17.33 43.00 2.84
C GLN A 24 16.25 43.56 1.91
N ALA A 25 16.37 43.35 0.60
CA ALA A 25 15.37 43.74 -0.38
C ALA A 25 14.08 42.92 -0.22
N GLU A 26 14.16 41.61 0.03
CA GLU A 26 13.01 40.74 0.32
C GLU A 26 12.25 41.22 1.56
N GLN A 27 12.95 41.49 2.67
CA GLN A 27 12.33 42.06 3.86
C GLN A 27 11.68 43.41 3.59
N THR A 28 12.32 44.25 2.78
CA THR A 28 11.76 45.57 2.41
C THR A 28 10.50 45.40 1.56
N TYR A 29 10.52 44.49 0.59
CA TYR A 29 9.38 44.15 -0.24
C TYR A 29 8.22 43.62 0.61
N GLU A 30 8.47 42.68 1.53
CA GLU A 30 7.43 42.11 2.39
C GLU A 30 6.69 43.18 3.20
N ASN A 31 7.40 44.20 3.69
CA ASN A 31 6.84 45.31 4.45
C ASN A 31 6.01 46.32 3.63
N VAL A 32 6.01 46.26 2.30
CA VAL A 32 5.18 47.14 1.46
C VAL A 32 3.70 46.72 1.57
N PRO A 33 2.75 47.63 1.79
CA PRO A 33 1.33 47.28 1.85
C PRO A 33 0.84 46.65 0.54
N GLY A 34 0.01 45.61 0.64
CA GLY A 34 -0.51 44.85 -0.52
C GLY A 34 -1.13 45.72 -1.64
N PRO A 35 -1.98 46.71 -1.34
CA PRO A 35 -2.54 47.59 -2.39
C PRO A 35 -1.45 48.38 -3.13
N GLU A 36 -0.44 48.87 -2.40
CA GLU A 36 0.68 49.62 -2.99
C GLU A 36 1.58 48.71 -3.82
N LYS A 37 1.86 47.47 -3.35
CA LYS A 37 2.57 46.43 -4.11
C LYS A 37 1.91 46.22 -5.47
N MET A 38 0.61 45.92 -5.46
CA MET A 38 -0.15 45.61 -6.67
C MET A 38 -0.06 46.72 -7.72
N VAL A 39 -0.28 47.98 -7.33
CA VAL A 39 -0.20 49.13 -8.25
C VAL A 39 1.21 49.31 -8.82
N CYS A 40 2.23 49.25 -7.96
CA CYS A 40 3.61 49.45 -8.37
C CYS A 40 4.10 48.34 -9.30
N LEU A 41 3.71 47.09 -9.04
CA LEU A 41 4.07 45.94 -9.87
C LEU A 41 3.42 46.03 -11.26
N ILE A 42 2.14 46.36 -11.36
CA ILE A 42 1.46 46.54 -12.66
C ILE A 42 2.11 47.69 -13.45
N HIS A 43 2.44 48.80 -12.77
CA HIS A 43 3.13 49.91 -13.42
C HIS A 43 4.53 49.52 -13.91
N ALA A 44 5.27 48.74 -13.11
CA ALA A 44 6.59 48.23 -13.50
C ALA A 44 6.49 47.34 -14.74
N VAL A 45 5.52 46.42 -14.79
CA VAL A 45 5.24 45.58 -15.97
C VAL A 45 4.95 46.42 -17.21
N ARG A 46 4.12 47.47 -17.08
CA ARG A 46 3.74 48.34 -18.20
C ARG A 46 4.82 49.31 -18.68
N ASN A 47 5.84 49.55 -17.87
CA ASN A 47 6.89 50.48 -18.21
C ASN A 47 7.86 49.87 -19.25
N MET A 48 7.56 50.05 -20.53
CA MET A 48 8.38 49.50 -21.63
C MET A 48 9.83 50.03 -21.65
N ASP A 49 10.14 51.12 -20.94
CA ASP A 49 11.50 51.63 -20.77
C ASP A 49 12.28 50.92 -19.65
N ALA A 50 11.62 50.08 -18.83
CA ALA A 50 12.25 49.30 -17.77
C ALA A 50 12.93 48.01 -18.32
N PRO A 51 14.04 47.56 -17.70
CA PRO A 51 14.71 46.31 -18.07
C PRO A 51 13.77 45.10 -18.07
N VAL A 52 14.02 44.16 -19.00
CA VAL A 52 13.19 42.96 -19.19
C VAL A 52 13.13 42.12 -17.92
N GLU A 53 14.24 41.98 -17.21
CA GLU A 53 14.40 41.19 -16.00
C GLU A 53 13.54 41.74 -14.86
N GLN A 54 13.49 43.08 -14.71
CA GLN A 54 12.65 43.74 -13.71
C GLN A 54 11.16 43.59 -14.04
N ARG A 55 10.78 43.72 -15.32
CA ARG A 55 9.40 43.52 -15.76
C ARG A 55 8.95 42.07 -15.59
N ALA A 56 9.82 41.12 -15.91
CA ALA A 56 9.57 39.70 -15.71
C ALA A 56 9.36 39.38 -14.22
N LEU A 57 10.27 39.84 -13.35
CA LEU A 57 10.13 39.67 -11.89
C LEU A 57 8.86 40.34 -11.36
N ALA A 58 8.53 41.54 -11.84
CA ALA A 58 7.30 42.23 -11.45
C ALA A 58 6.04 41.43 -11.82
N ALA A 59 6.02 40.78 -12.98
CA ALA A 59 4.91 39.92 -13.39
C ALA A 59 4.79 38.66 -12.51
N VAL A 60 5.91 38.00 -12.16
CA VAL A 60 5.90 36.85 -11.22
C VAL A 60 5.38 37.25 -9.86
N LEU A 61 5.91 38.35 -9.29
CA LEU A 61 5.50 38.84 -7.98
C LEU A 61 4.03 39.28 -7.97
N LEU A 62 3.53 39.83 -9.07
CA LEU A 62 2.13 40.19 -9.23
C LEU A 62 1.23 38.93 -9.24
N ARG A 63 1.63 37.89 -9.98
CA ARG A 63 0.93 36.59 -9.94
C ARG A 63 0.90 36.04 -8.51
N ARG A 64 2.07 35.92 -7.85
CA ARG A 64 2.17 35.41 -6.47
C ARG A 64 1.28 36.19 -5.51
N LEU A 65 1.22 37.51 -5.64
CA LEU A 65 0.33 38.35 -4.82
C LEU A 65 -1.15 38.01 -5.02
N PHE A 66 -1.59 37.70 -6.25
CA PHE A 66 -2.94 37.23 -6.50
C PHE A 66 -3.16 35.81 -5.95
N THR A 67 -2.18 34.92 -6.06
CA THR A 67 -2.30 33.55 -5.53
C THR A 67 -2.40 33.52 -4.00
N THR A 68 -1.56 34.26 -3.27
CA THR A 68 -1.44 34.11 -1.81
C THR A 68 -2.28 35.07 -0.98
N ASN A 69 -2.64 36.24 -1.53
CA ASN A 69 -3.23 37.32 -0.73
C ASN A 69 -4.58 37.84 -1.25
N PHE A 70 -5.16 37.25 -2.31
CA PHE A 70 -6.38 37.78 -2.93
C PHE A 70 -7.52 38.01 -1.94
N ASP A 71 -7.90 37.03 -1.13
CA ASP A 71 -9.02 37.15 -0.18
C ASP A 71 -8.83 38.24 0.86
N THR A 72 -7.57 38.50 1.23
CA THR A 72 -7.23 39.56 2.20
C THR A 72 -7.07 40.93 1.53
N LEU A 73 -6.66 40.97 0.26
CA LEU A 73 -6.29 42.19 -0.45
C LEU A 73 -7.48 42.77 -1.24
N TRP A 74 -8.09 41.93 -2.09
CA TRP A 74 -9.03 42.33 -3.12
C TRP A 74 -10.35 42.92 -2.59
N PRO A 75 -10.96 42.38 -1.50
CA PRO A 75 -12.16 42.98 -0.92
C PRO A 75 -11.94 44.33 -0.24
N HIS A 76 -10.68 44.68 0.08
CA HIS A 76 -10.33 45.87 0.86
C HIS A 76 -9.88 47.07 0.00
N ILE A 77 -9.73 46.89 -1.31
CA ILE A 77 -9.46 47.97 -2.26
C ILE A 77 -10.76 48.52 -2.86
N ASP A 78 -10.77 49.81 -3.19
CA ASP A 78 -11.98 50.44 -3.74
C ASP A 78 -12.29 50.00 -5.20
N ALA A 79 -13.53 50.20 -5.62
CA ALA A 79 -13.99 49.76 -6.94
C ALA A 79 -13.32 50.50 -8.12
N GLU A 80 -12.83 51.72 -7.92
CA GLU A 80 -12.08 52.45 -8.96
C GLU A 80 -10.70 51.82 -9.17
N MET A 81 -10.02 51.46 -8.08
CA MET A 81 -8.75 50.76 -8.05
C MET A 81 -8.86 49.36 -8.67
N GLN A 82 -9.87 48.57 -8.30
CA GLN A 82 -10.14 47.26 -8.92
C GLN A 82 -10.33 47.38 -10.43
N LYS A 83 -11.11 48.38 -10.87
CA LYS A 83 -11.34 48.63 -12.30
C LYS A 83 -10.07 49.05 -13.02
N ALA A 84 -9.24 49.90 -12.40
CA ALA A 84 -7.97 50.33 -12.95
C ALA A 84 -7.03 49.13 -13.13
N VAL A 85 -6.84 48.30 -12.10
CA VAL A 85 -6.01 47.09 -12.15
C VAL A 85 -6.41 46.16 -13.30
N LYS A 86 -7.71 45.85 -13.42
CA LYS A 86 -8.24 45.04 -14.54
C LYS A 86 -7.89 45.64 -15.90
N GLN A 87 -8.08 46.93 -16.08
CA GLN A 87 -7.79 47.62 -17.35
C GLN A 87 -6.30 47.68 -17.67
N GLU A 88 -5.47 47.95 -16.67
CA GLU A 88 -4.03 48.02 -16.85
C GLU A 88 -3.42 46.65 -17.15
N LEU A 89 -3.92 45.58 -16.53
CA LEU A 89 -3.48 44.21 -16.80
C LEU A 89 -3.86 43.76 -18.23
N MET A 90 -5.09 44.03 -18.69
CA MET A 90 -5.47 43.82 -20.10
C MET A 90 -4.57 44.61 -21.06
N THR A 91 -4.23 45.85 -20.69
CA THR A 91 -3.33 46.69 -21.51
C THR A 91 -1.91 46.11 -21.54
N ALA A 92 -1.41 45.58 -20.42
CA ALA A 92 -0.10 44.95 -20.33
C ALA A 92 -0.02 43.71 -21.24
N VAL A 93 -1.03 42.83 -21.19
CA VAL A 93 -1.12 41.66 -22.09
C VAL A 93 -1.13 42.08 -23.57
N HIS A 94 -1.80 43.20 -23.89
CA HIS A 94 -1.91 43.67 -25.27
C HIS A 94 -0.64 44.34 -25.82
N GLN A 95 0.13 45.03 -24.96
CA GLN A 95 1.27 45.85 -25.36
C GLN A 95 2.63 45.16 -25.21
N GLU A 96 2.74 44.14 -24.36
CA GLU A 96 4.02 43.48 -24.12
C GLU A 96 4.53 42.74 -25.36
N THR A 97 5.82 42.93 -25.66
CA THR A 97 6.47 42.34 -26.85
C THR A 97 7.61 41.39 -26.49
N ALA A 98 8.17 41.49 -25.28
CA ALA A 98 9.27 40.63 -24.84
C ALA A 98 8.73 39.22 -24.47
N PRO A 99 9.19 38.14 -25.12
CA PRO A 99 8.71 36.78 -24.83
C PRO A 99 8.85 36.39 -23.35
N ALA A 100 9.97 36.78 -22.71
CA ALA A 100 10.27 36.48 -21.31
C ALA A 100 9.30 37.15 -20.29
N VAL A 101 8.57 38.18 -20.70
CA VAL A 101 7.61 38.91 -19.83
C VAL A 101 6.18 38.52 -20.20
N ARG A 102 5.92 38.30 -21.49
CA ARG A 102 4.58 38.10 -22.05
C ARG A 102 3.81 36.95 -21.39
N LYS A 103 4.42 35.77 -21.25
CA LYS A 103 3.81 34.61 -20.57
C LYS A 103 3.50 34.91 -19.11
N LYS A 104 4.48 35.47 -18.38
CA LYS A 104 4.36 35.85 -16.96
C LYS A 104 3.23 36.85 -16.69
N VAL A 105 3.00 37.79 -17.61
CA VAL A 105 1.88 38.75 -17.52
C VAL A 105 0.54 38.07 -17.80
N CYS A 106 0.51 37.12 -18.73
CA CYS A 106 -0.66 36.28 -18.98
C CYS A 106 -0.97 35.39 -17.77
N ASP A 107 0.03 34.84 -17.08
CA ASP A 107 -0.17 34.05 -15.85
C ASP A 107 -0.76 34.92 -14.74
N ALA A 108 -0.26 36.15 -14.55
CA ALA A 108 -0.86 37.10 -13.61
C ALA A 108 -2.32 37.46 -13.98
N PHE A 109 -2.62 37.57 -15.28
CA PHE A 109 -3.98 37.78 -15.77
C PHE A 109 -4.89 36.56 -15.50
N ALA A 110 -4.38 35.35 -15.75
CA ALA A 110 -5.08 34.10 -15.51
C ALA A 110 -5.39 33.92 -14.02
N GLU A 111 -4.41 34.17 -13.15
CA GLU A 111 -4.55 34.09 -11.70
C GLU A 111 -5.62 35.07 -11.17
N LEU A 112 -5.59 36.33 -11.64
CA LEU A 112 -6.63 37.28 -11.27
C LEU A 112 -8.00 36.82 -11.78
N SER A 113 -8.07 36.27 -13.00
CA SER A 113 -9.33 35.78 -13.58
C SER A 113 -9.91 34.61 -12.79
N ARG A 114 -9.06 33.67 -12.34
CA ARG A 114 -9.45 32.53 -11.51
C ARG A 114 -10.10 32.97 -10.21
N ASN A 115 -9.45 33.88 -9.50
CA ASN A 115 -9.95 34.44 -8.23
C ASN A 115 -11.22 35.30 -8.39
N MET A 116 -11.61 35.66 -9.61
CA MET A 116 -12.84 36.40 -9.91
C MET A 116 -14.05 35.50 -10.21
N ILE A 117 -13.90 34.18 -10.10
CA ILE A 117 -15.00 33.21 -10.11
C ILE A 117 -15.50 33.05 -8.67
N ASP A 118 -16.78 33.31 -8.42
CA ASP A 118 -17.35 33.22 -7.07
C ASP A 118 -17.74 31.80 -6.65
N GLU A 119 -18.20 31.62 -5.40
CA GLU A 119 -18.65 30.34 -4.85
C GLU A 119 -19.81 29.70 -5.64
N ASN A 120 -20.55 30.48 -6.43
CA ASN A 120 -21.61 29.96 -7.30
C ASN A 120 -21.09 29.58 -8.69
N ASN A 121 -19.78 29.65 -8.95
CA ASN A 121 -19.16 29.53 -10.27
C ASN A 121 -19.53 30.66 -11.25
N ASP A 122 -19.85 31.87 -10.77
CA ASP A 122 -20.13 33.01 -11.66
C ASP A 122 -18.89 33.91 -11.84
N MET A 123 -18.50 34.12 -13.12
CA MET A 123 -17.37 34.97 -13.49
C MET A 123 -17.69 36.46 -13.31
N GLN A 124 -17.06 37.10 -12.31
CA GLN A 124 -17.31 38.51 -11.96
C GLN A 124 -16.54 39.51 -12.85
N TRP A 125 -15.59 39.05 -13.67
CA TRP A 125 -14.82 39.89 -14.59
C TRP A 125 -15.21 39.64 -16.06
N GLN A 126 -16.40 40.11 -16.43
CA GLN A 126 -16.97 39.91 -17.77
C GLN A 126 -16.10 40.52 -18.90
N GLU A 127 -15.39 41.61 -18.63
CA GLU A 127 -14.47 42.22 -19.60
C GLU A 127 -13.28 41.31 -19.95
N ALA A 128 -12.85 40.44 -19.04
CA ALA A 128 -11.78 39.48 -19.33
C ALA A 128 -12.22 38.46 -20.39
N LEU A 129 -13.45 37.96 -20.32
CA LEU A 129 -13.99 37.03 -21.33
C LEU A 129 -14.02 37.70 -22.71
N LYS A 130 -14.49 38.94 -22.77
CA LYS A 130 -14.52 39.71 -24.02
C LYS A 130 -13.12 39.93 -24.57
N PHE A 131 -12.18 40.32 -23.71
CA PHE A 131 -10.78 40.54 -24.07
C PHE A 131 -10.10 39.26 -24.57
N LEU A 132 -10.37 38.11 -23.95
CA LEU A 132 -9.86 36.80 -24.36
C LEU A 132 -10.29 36.47 -25.79
N PHE A 133 -11.59 36.61 -26.11
CA PHE A 133 -12.10 36.35 -27.46
C PHE A 133 -11.59 37.38 -28.50
N GLU A 134 -11.44 38.65 -28.12
CA GLU A 134 -10.85 39.68 -28.98
C GLU A 134 -9.38 39.36 -29.32
N CYS A 135 -8.60 38.89 -28.35
CA CYS A 135 -7.21 38.49 -28.56
C CYS A 135 -7.10 37.21 -29.40
N ALA A 136 -7.91 36.20 -29.12
CA ALA A 136 -7.93 34.94 -29.89
C ALA A 136 -8.38 35.12 -31.35
N SER A 137 -9.18 36.15 -31.63
CA SER A 137 -9.64 36.49 -32.98
C SER A 137 -8.73 37.49 -33.72
N SER A 138 -7.63 37.93 -33.10
CA SER A 138 -6.73 38.94 -33.64
C SER A 138 -5.93 38.45 -34.85
N GLU A 139 -5.59 39.34 -35.78
CA GLU A 139 -4.63 39.03 -36.86
C GLU A 139 -3.19 38.91 -36.33
N ASN A 140 -2.90 39.43 -35.12
CA ASN A 140 -1.59 39.33 -34.51
C ASN A 140 -1.39 37.95 -33.86
N PRO A 141 -0.42 37.13 -34.34
CA PRO A 141 -0.17 35.80 -33.78
C PRO A 141 0.25 35.83 -32.30
N MET A 142 0.91 36.90 -31.84
CA MET A 142 1.30 37.02 -30.42
C MET A 142 0.08 37.18 -29.50
N LEU A 143 -0.96 37.90 -29.95
CA LEU A 143 -2.18 38.07 -29.15
C LEU A 143 -3.01 36.79 -29.12
N LYS A 144 -2.98 36.01 -30.21
CA LYS A 144 -3.57 34.67 -30.25
C LYS A 144 -2.87 33.73 -29.26
N GLU A 145 -1.54 33.69 -29.30
CA GLU A 145 -0.72 32.92 -28.35
C GLU A 145 -1.07 33.29 -26.90
N ASN A 146 -1.11 34.60 -26.57
CA ASN A 146 -1.47 35.06 -25.22
C ASN A 146 -2.86 34.59 -24.79
N ALA A 147 -3.85 34.67 -25.67
CA ALA A 147 -5.21 34.23 -25.34
C ALA A 147 -5.28 32.73 -25.07
N LEU A 148 -4.56 31.93 -25.86
CA LEU A 148 -4.49 30.47 -25.67
C LEU A 148 -3.74 30.12 -24.38
N HIS A 149 -2.66 30.82 -24.08
CA HIS A 149 -1.90 30.62 -22.86
C HIS A 149 -2.73 30.93 -21.60
N ILE A 150 -3.47 32.05 -21.60
CA ILE A 150 -4.42 32.38 -20.53
C ILE A 150 -5.47 31.28 -20.38
N LEU A 151 -6.05 30.79 -21.49
CA LEU A 151 -7.04 29.72 -21.44
C LEU A 151 -6.43 28.40 -20.94
N SER A 152 -5.17 28.10 -21.24
CA SER A 152 -4.47 26.94 -20.71
C SER A 152 -4.24 27.04 -19.20
N ALA A 153 -3.99 28.24 -18.69
CA ALA A 153 -3.77 28.48 -17.25
C ALA A 153 -5.07 28.52 -16.44
N VAL A 154 -6.17 28.99 -17.03
CA VAL A 154 -7.50 29.03 -16.40
C VAL A 154 -8.58 28.50 -17.36
N PRO A 155 -8.64 27.17 -17.61
CA PRO A 155 -9.59 26.59 -18.54
C PRO A 155 -11.06 26.83 -18.16
N GLY A 156 -11.34 26.91 -16.85
CA GLY A 156 -12.67 27.19 -16.28
C GLY A 156 -13.10 28.67 -16.29
N ILE A 157 -12.39 29.58 -16.98
CA ILE A 157 -12.63 31.04 -16.92
C ILE A 157 -14.08 31.48 -17.18
N PHE A 158 -14.87 30.66 -17.88
CA PHE A 158 -16.25 30.94 -18.26
C PHE A 158 -17.27 30.71 -17.13
N GLY A 159 -16.91 29.95 -16.09
CA GLY A 159 -17.82 29.54 -15.01
C GLY A 159 -19.13 28.95 -15.54
N ASN A 160 -20.26 29.30 -14.92
CA ASN A 160 -21.61 28.88 -15.33
C ASN A 160 -22.01 29.32 -16.75
N GLN A 161 -21.28 30.25 -17.37
CA GLN A 161 -21.55 30.70 -18.73
C GLN A 161 -20.92 29.80 -19.80
N GLN A 162 -20.12 28.79 -19.41
CA GLN A 162 -19.45 27.86 -20.33
C GLN A 162 -20.40 27.29 -21.39
N ALA A 163 -21.57 26.81 -21.00
CA ALA A 163 -22.55 26.25 -21.91
C ALA A 163 -23.02 27.23 -23.01
N GLN A 164 -22.96 28.54 -22.76
CA GLN A 164 -23.33 29.57 -23.74
C GLN A 164 -22.21 29.81 -24.78
N TYR A 165 -20.95 29.64 -24.37
CA TYR A 165 -19.78 29.91 -25.20
C TYR A 165 -19.15 28.66 -25.82
N VAL A 166 -19.65 27.46 -25.49
CA VAL A 166 -19.05 26.18 -25.90
C VAL A 166 -18.75 26.07 -27.40
N GLU A 167 -19.67 26.52 -28.26
CA GLU A 167 -19.49 26.53 -29.73
C GLU A 167 -18.41 27.52 -30.17
N VAL A 168 -18.34 28.68 -29.52
CA VAL A 168 -17.34 29.72 -29.81
C VAL A 168 -15.95 29.24 -29.40
N ILE A 169 -15.83 28.62 -28.22
CA ILE A 169 -14.59 28.03 -27.71
C ILE A 169 -14.09 26.95 -28.67
N LYS A 170 -14.98 26.02 -29.08
CA LYS A 170 -14.63 24.97 -30.04
C LYS A 170 -14.13 25.53 -31.37
N GLN A 171 -14.81 26.54 -31.94
CA GLN A 171 -14.40 27.17 -33.20
C GLN A 171 -13.05 27.88 -33.07
N MET A 172 -12.83 28.59 -31.96
CA MET A 172 -11.59 29.29 -31.66
C MET A 172 -10.40 28.32 -31.55
N LEU A 173 -10.54 27.27 -30.74
CA LEU A 173 -9.51 26.24 -30.58
C LEU A 173 -9.25 25.51 -31.89
N GLY A 174 -10.29 25.12 -32.62
CA GLY A 174 -10.14 24.45 -33.92
C GLY A 174 -9.41 25.30 -34.97
N ALA A 175 -9.69 26.61 -35.00
CA ALA A 175 -8.99 27.53 -35.90
C ALA A 175 -7.51 27.68 -35.53
N ALA A 176 -7.19 27.79 -34.24
CA ALA A 176 -5.82 27.89 -33.76
C ALA A 176 -5.02 26.60 -33.96
N LEU A 177 -5.63 25.44 -33.67
CA LEU A 177 -5.05 24.11 -33.92
C LEU A 177 -4.82 23.84 -35.42
N SER A 178 -5.49 24.56 -36.31
CA SER A 178 -5.32 24.44 -37.77
C SER A 178 -4.31 25.45 -38.34
N ASP A 179 -3.82 26.40 -37.54
CA ASP A 179 -2.90 27.44 -38.01
C ASP A 179 -1.48 26.88 -38.18
N ARG A 180 -1.16 26.48 -39.41
CA ARG A 180 0.19 26.03 -39.80
C ARG A 180 1.12 27.17 -40.21
N THR A 181 0.62 28.41 -40.24
CA THR A 181 1.44 29.58 -40.60
C THR A 181 2.24 30.09 -39.41
N HIS A 182 1.75 29.87 -38.18
CA HIS A 182 2.41 30.22 -36.93
C HIS A 182 2.44 29.01 -35.99
N PRO A 183 3.51 28.18 -36.04
CA PRO A 183 3.61 26.94 -35.25
C PRO A 183 3.36 27.13 -33.75
N GLN A 184 3.87 28.22 -33.17
CA GLN A 184 3.72 28.53 -31.75
C GLN A 184 2.25 28.76 -31.33
N VAL A 185 1.40 29.29 -32.21
CA VAL A 185 -0.05 29.41 -31.96
C VAL A 185 -0.69 28.02 -31.93
N CYS A 186 -0.26 27.12 -32.81
CA CYS A 186 -0.75 25.74 -32.82
C CYS A 186 -0.32 24.99 -31.55
N PHE A 187 0.94 25.12 -31.12
CA PHE A 187 1.43 24.46 -29.90
C PHE A 187 0.73 24.96 -28.64
N GLU A 188 0.51 26.27 -28.52
CA GLU A 188 -0.24 26.81 -27.39
C GLU A 188 -1.73 26.39 -27.44
N ALA A 189 -2.29 26.23 -28.65
CA ALA A 189 -3.65 25.70 -28.81
C ALA A 189 -3.78 24.23 -28.38
N VAL A 190 -2.74 23.42 -28.54
CA VAL A 190 -2.69 22.04 -28.02
C VAL A 190 -2.82 22.06 -26.49
N LYS A 191 -2.03 22.90 -25.81
CA LYS A 191 -2.06 23.05 -24.35
C LYS A 191 -3.42 23.53 -23.85
N ALA A 192 -3.93 24.62 -24.44
CA ALA A 192 -5.22 25.18 -24.09
C ALA A 192 -6.38 24.20 -24.31
N THR A 193 -6.37 23.44 -25.42
CA THR A 193 -7.39 22.43 -25.69
C THR A 193 -7.31 21.29 -24.68
N THR A 194 -6.10 20.84 -24.35
CA THR A 194 -5.86 19.79 -23.36
C THR A 194 -6.36 20.20 -21.99
N ALA A 195 -5.90 21.34 -21.47
CA ALA A 195 -6.32 21.88 -20.18
C ALA A 195 -7.85 22.06 -20.10
N PHE A 196 -8.48 22.53 -21.17
CA PHE A 196 -9.93 22.67 -21.23
C PHE A 196 -10.67 21.32 -21.18
N LEU A 197 -10.17 20.29 -21.84
CA LEU A 197 -10.77 18.95 -21.81
C LEU A 197 -10.57 18.28 -20.45
N VAL A 198 -9.38 18.37 -19.87
CA VAL A 198 -9.06 17.82 -18.54
C VAL A 198 -9.91 18.48 -17.44
N ASN A 199 -10.07 19.80 -17.49
CA ASN A 199 -10.96 20.52 -16.55
C ASN A 199 -12.44 20.10 -16.65
N ASN A 200 -12.83 19.43 -17.74
CA ASN A 200 -14.21 18.98 -18.00
C ASN A 200 -14.31 17.44 -18.11
N ASP A 201 -13.42 16.71 -17.43
CA ASP A 201 -13.32 15.24 -17.40
C ASP A 201 -14.66 14.51 -17.16
N LYS A 202 -15.50 15.06 -16.27
CA LYS A 202 -16.81 14.49 -15.89
C LYS A 202 -17.93 14.82 -16.88
N GLU A 203 -17.73 15.78 -17.78
CA GLU A 203 -18.77 16.23 -18.73
C GLU A 203 -18.72 15.44 -20.05
N VAL A 204 -19.16 14.17 -20.02
CA VAL A 204 -19.14 13.27 -21.19
C VAL A 204 -19.79 13.88 -22.44
N ALA A 205 -20.86 14.66 -22.31
CA ALA A 205 -21.52 15.34 -23.43
C ALA A 205 -20.61 16.40 -24.09
N LEU A 206 -19.89 17.18 -23.28
CA LEU A 206 -18.92 18.17 -23.74
C LEU A 206 -17.74 17.49 -24.40
N LEU A 207 -17.14 16.48 -23.77
CA LEU A 207 -16.04 15.70 -24.35
C LEU A 207 -16.43 15.14 -25.73
N ASN A 208 -17.63 14.57 -25.85
CA ASN A 208 -18.13 14.09 -27.15
C ASN A 208 -18.26 15.20 -28.20
N HIS A 209 -18.67 16.41 -27.79
CA HIS A 209 -18.81 17.55 -28.68
C HIS A 209 -17.46 18.04 -29.26
N PHE A 210 -16.37 17.91 -28.50
CA PHE A 210 -15.02 18.34 -28.88
C PHE A 210 -14.22 17.29 -29.67
N LYS A 211 -14.74 16.06 -29.83
CA LYS A 211 -14.04 14.96 -30.55
C LYS A 211 -13.58 15.33 -31.96
N GLU A 212 -14.28 16.23 -32.65
CA GLU A 212 -13.91 16.70 -33.98
C GLU A 212 -12.57 17.46 -34.02
N LEU A 213 -12.09 17.97 -32.88
CA LEU A 213 -10.80 18.68 -32.77
C LEU A 213 -9.61 17.73 -32.62
N LEU A 214 -9.84 16.48 -32.21
CA LEU A 214 -8.80 15.52 -31.89
C LEU A 214 -7.77 15.28 -33.04
N PRO A 215 -8.17 15.16 -34.33
CA PRO A 215 -7.20 15.02 -35.42
C PRO A 215 -6.22 16.21 -35.51
N PHE A 216 -6.73 17.43 -35.29
CA PHE A 216 -5.92 18.65 -35.37
C PHE A 216 -4.97 18.77 -34.18
N LEU A 217 -5.42 18.32 -32.99
CA LEU A 217 -4.60 18.23 -31.80
C LEU A 217 -3.43 17.25 -32.00
N ILE A 218 -3.72 16.01 -32.45
CA ILE A 218 -2.68 15.01 -32.73
C ILE A 218 -1.69 15.50 -33.79
N GLN A 219 -2.18 16.16 -34.84
CA GLN A 219 -1.31 16.74 -35.87
C GLN A 219 -0.43 17.87 -35.29
N GLY A 220 -0.96 18.74 -34.42
CA GLY A 220 -0.17 19.79 -33.77
C GLY A 220 0.97 19.23 -32.92
N ILE A 221 0.73 18.13 -32.23
CA ILE A 221 1.76 17.41 -31.45
C ILE A 221 2.79 16.77 -32.37
N THR A 222 2.34 16.13 -33.45
CA THR A 222 3.24 15.57 -34.48
C THR A 222 4.15 16.64 -35.06
N ASP A 223 3.62 17.84 -35.33
CA ASP A 223 4.39 18.95 -35.86
C ASP A 223 5.43 19.46 -34.83
N SER A 224 5.11 19.47 -33.53
CA SER A 224 6.06 19.83 -32.47
C SER A 224 7.22 18.83 -32.37
N VAL A 225 6.91 17.54 -32.40
CA VAL A 225 7.90 16.44 -32.38
C VAL A 225 8.85 16.55 -33.58
N VAL A 226 8.32 16.80 -34.79
CA VAL A 226 9.14 16.95 -35.99
C VAL A 226 10.03 18.20 -35.92
N ALA A 227 9.55 19.28 -35.32
CA ALA A 227 10.31 20.51 -35.14
C ALA A 227 11.33 20.42 -33.99
N GLN A 228 11.15 19.51 -33.04
CA GLN A 228 11.91 19.41 -31.78
C GLN A 228 11.94 20.74 -31.01
N GLU A 229 10.84 21.49 -31.05
CA GLU A 229 10.75 22.83 -30.44
C GLU A 229 10.14 22.81 -29.03
N ASP A 230 9.16 21.94 -28.75
CA ASP A 230 8.42 21.95 -27.48
C ASP A 230 7.89 20.55 -27.09
N ASP A 231 8.59 19.88 -26.16
CA ASP A 231 8.28 18.54 -25.64
C ASP A 231 7.00 18.49 -24.80
N SER A 232 6.55 19.64 -24.27
CA SER A 232 5.32 19.73 -23.50
C SER A 232 4.07 19.36 -24.30
N ALA A 233 4.15 19.37 -25.64
CA ALA A 233 3.09 18.84 -26.49
C ALA A 233 2.84 17.34 -26.29
N LEU A 234 3.88 16.54 -26.01
CA LEU A 234 3.73 15.13 -25.63
C LEU A 234 3.19 14.99 -24.20
N LYS A 235 3.60 15.86 -23.27
CA LYS A 235 3.06 15.91 -21.91
C LYS A 235 1.54 16.14 -21.91
N CYS A 236 1.03 16.96 -22.84
CA CYS A 236 -0.42 17.08 -23.05
C CYS A 236 -1.11 15.77 -23.46
N LEU A 237 -0.46 14.89 -24.23
CA LEU A 237 -1.03 13.57 -24.52
C LEU A 237 -1.03 12.67 -23.28
N ILE A 238 -0.01 12.76 -22.42
CA ILE A 238 0.03 12.05 -21.14
C ILE A 238 -1.15 12.53 -20.28
N GLU A 239 -1.32 13.84 -20.10
CA GLU A 239 -2.45 14.42 -19.33
C GLU A 239 -3.83 13.98 -19.86
N LEU A 240 -4.02 13.94 -21.19
CA LEU A 240 -5.26 13.44 -21.81
C LEU A 240 -5.44 11.93 -21.57
N SER A 241 -4.36 11.18 -21.54
CA SER A 241 -4.35 9.73 -21.29
C SER A 241 -4.67 9.43 -19.82
N GLU A 242 -4.19 10.24 -18.88
CA GLU A 242 -4.48 10.10 -17.45
C GLU A 242 -5.94 10.44 -17.13
N ASN A 243 -6.40 11.61 -17.58
CA ASN A 243 -7.64 12.20 -17.08
C ASN A 243 -8.87 11.87 -17.94
N VAL A 244 -8.70 11.76 -19.26
CA VAL A 244 -9.82 11.56 -20.22
C VAL A 244 -9.51 10.53 -21.31
N PRO A 245 -8.98 9.32 -20.99
CA PRO A 245 -8.49 8.37 -22.00
C PRO A 245 -9.55 7.97 -23.03
N LYS A 246 -10.83 7.87 -22.63
CA LYS A 246 -11.95 7.54 -23.52
C LYS A 246 -12.18 8.58 -24.63
N PHE A 247 -11.68 9.81 -24.47
CA PHE A 247 -11.72 10.84 -25.51
C PHE A 247 -10.83 10.46 -26.72
N LEU A 248 -9.67 9.85 -26.45
CA LEU A 248 -8.68 9.45 -27.47
C LEU A 248 -9.12 8.24 -28.31
N ARG A 249 -10.12 7.47 -27.85
CA ARG A 249 -10.59 6.20 -28.46
C ARG A 249 -10.71 6.23 -29.99
N SER A 250 -11.27 7.30 -30.54
CA SER A 250 -11.54 7.41 -31.98
C SER A 250 -10.30 7.55 -32.87
N HIS A 251 -9.17 7.97 -32.29
CA HIS A 251 -7.90 8.19 -32.99
C HIS A 251 -6.73 7.51 -32.26
N LEU A 252 -7.00 6.53 -31.40
CA LEU A 252 -5.97 5.87 -30.60
C LEU A 252 -4.91 5.19 -31.48
N GLU A 253 -5.32 4.67 -32.65
CA GLU A 253 -4.40 4.14 -33.65
C GLU A 253 -3.38 5.19 -34.12
N ASN A 254 -3.82 6.42 -34.39
CA ASN A 254 -2.94 7.52 -34.79
C ASN A 254 -1.99 7.94 -33.66
N VAL A 255 -2.47 7.93 -32.41
CA VAL A 255 -1.65 8.24 -31.24
C VAL A 255 -0.55 7.17 -31.09
N PHE A 256 -0.89 5.89 -31.18
CA PHE A 256 0.07 4.80 -31.05
C PHE A 256 1.07 4.77 -32.22
N ASP A 257 0.63 5.03 -33.45
CA ASP A 257 1.53 5.17 -34.60
C ASP A 257 2.55 6.30 -34.40
N LEU A 258 2.09 7.46 -33.89
CA LEU A 258 2.96 8.59 -33.56
C LEU A 258 3.96 8.20 -32.47
N CYS A 259 3.49 7.70 -31.33
CA CYS A 259 4.34 7.37 -30.20
C CYS A 259 5.38 6.31 -30.56
N LEU A 260 4.99 5.21 -31.22
CA LEU A 260 5.93 4.16 -31.63
C LEU A 260 6.98 4.68 -32.61
N LYS A 261 6.60 5.58 -33.52
CA LYS A 261 7.55 6.21 -34.44
C LYS A 261 8.59 7.03 -33.67
N VAL A 262 8.16 7.80 -32.67
CA VAL A 262 9.05 8.61 -31.82
C VAL A 262 9.99 7.73 -31.00
N VAL A 263 9.47 6.73 -30.29
CA VAL A 263 10.28 5.80 -29.48
C VAL A 263 11.36 5.12 -30.33
N SER A 264 11.04 4.75 -31.57
CA SER A 264 11.94 4.06 -32.49
C SER A 264 13.01 4.93 -33.15
N ASP A 265 12.91 6.26 -33.06
CA ASP A 265 13.84 7.18 -33.73
C ASP A 265 15.05 7.48 -32.83
N ALA A 266 16.13 6.72 -33.01
CA ALA A 266 17.38 6.89 -32.29
C ALA A 266 18.11 8.23 -32.56
N ASN A 267 17.57 9.10 -33.42
CA ASN A 267 18.11 10.46 -33.61
C ASN A 267 17.46 11.50 -32.70
N LEU A 268 16.38 11.15 -31.99
CA LEU A 268 15.75 12.00 -31.00
C LEU A 268 16.45 11.83 -29.65
N GLU A 269 16.48 12.91 -28.86
CA GLU A 269 16.93 12.86 -27.47
C GLU A 269 16.03 11.93 -26.64
N ASP A 270 16.62 11.31 -25.61
CA ASP A 270 15.98 10.32 -24.77
C ASP A 270 14.66 10.82 -24.17
N THR A 271 14.59 12.07 -23.75
CA THR A 271 13.37 12.71 -23.22
C THR A 271 12.18 12.58 -24.16
N TRP A 272 12.36 12.77 -25.48
CA TRP A 272 11.25 12.64 -26.44
C TRP A 272 10.77 11.20 -26.58
N ARG A 273 11.72 10.26 -26.59
CA ARG A 273 11.45 8.83 -26.71
C ARG A 273 10.75 8.31 -25.46
N GLN A 274 11.21 8.71 -24.28
CA GLN A 274 10.63 8.38 -22.99
C GLN A 274 9.22 8.97 -22.83
N LEU A 275 8.99 10.26 -23.14
CA LEU A 275 7.67 10.87 -23.10
C LEU A 275 6.66 10.18 -24.04
N ALA A 276 7.11 9.78 -25.24
CA ALA A 276 6.26 9.05 -26.18
C ALA A 276 5.92 7.64 -25.69
N LEU A 277 6.86 6.96 -25.02
CA LEU A 277 6.62 5.68 -24.37
C LEU A 277 5.63 5.85 -23.21
N GLU A 278 5.82 6.88 -22.38
CA GLU A 278 4.96 7.20 -21.23
C GLU A 278 3.50 7.33 -21.66
N VAL A 279 3.18 8.03 -22.76
CA VAL A 279 1.80 8.10 -23.29
C VAL A 279 1.17 6.71 -23.44
N ILE A 280 1.91 5.72 -23.93
CA ILE A 280 1.39 4.35 -24.13
C ILE A 280 1.25 3.61 -22.80
N VAL A 281 2.21 3.79 -21.89
CA VAL A 281 2.20 3.21 -20.54
C VAL A 281 1.00 3.75 -19.75
N THR A 282 0.87 5.07 -19.66
CA THR A 282 -0.25 5.77 -19.03
C THR A 282 -1.59 5.31 -19.59
N MET A 283 -1.74 5.24 -20.91
CA MET A 283 -2.96 4.73 -21.55
C MET A 283 -3.27 3.28 -21.16
N SER A 284 -2.24 2.48 -20.93
CA SER A 284 -2.38 1.09 -20.50
C SER A 284 -2.83 1.00 -19.05
N GLU A 285 -2.39 1.90 -18.17
CA GLU A 285 -2.82 1.97 -16.76
C GLU A 285 -4.25 2.52 -16.62
N THR A 286 -4.58 3.59 -17.36
CA THR A 286 -5.86 4.30 -17.19
C THR A 286 -7.00 3.73 -18.03
N ALA A 287 -6.69 3.11 -19.18
CA ALA A 287 -7.68 2.46 -20.05
C ALA A 287 -7.17 1.14 -20.64
N PRO A 288 -6.75 0.16 -19.79
CA PRO A 288 -6.13 -1.09 -20.21
C PRO A 288 -6.98 -1.87 -21.22
N ALA A 289 -8.29 -1.97 -20.95
CA ALA A 289 -9.21 -2.70 -21.81
C ALA A 289 -9.38 -2.06 -23.20
N MET A 290 -9.28 -0.72 -23.28
CA MET A 290 -9.26 -0.03 -24.56
C MET A 290 -7.97 -0.33 -25.32
N VAL A 291 -6.82 -0.28 -24.65
CA VAL A 291 -5.51 -0.60 -25.27
C VAL A 291 -5.47 -2.05 -25.77
N ARG A 292 -6.01 -3.01 -25.03
CA ARG A 292 -6.09 -4.43 -25.45
C ARG A 292 -6.86 -4.62 -26.76
N LYS A 293 -7.86 -3.78 -27.08
CA LYS A 293 -8.56 -3.83 -28.38
C LYS A 293 -7.66 -3.45 -29.56
N PHE A 294 -6.55 -2.78 -29.31
CA PHE A 294 -5.52 -2.41 -30.28
C PHE A 294 -4.28 -3.31 -30.21
N ALA A 295 -4.48 -4.60 -29.88
CA ALA A 295 -3.43 -5.61 -29.68
C ALA A 295 -2.37 -5.73 -30.80
N LYS A 296 -2.65 -5.26 -32.03
CA LYS A 296 -1.69 -5.24 -33.14
C LYS A 296 -0.42 -4.42 -32.83
N PHE A 297 -0.52 -3.43 -31.94
CA PHE A 297 0.59 -2.57 -31.55
C PHE A 297 1.47 -3.17 -30.46
N ILE A 298 0.94 -4.09 -29.65
CA ILE A 298 1.64 -4.64 -28.49
C ILE A 298 2.96 -5.34 -28.88
N PRO A 299 3.03 -6.19 -29.92
CA PRO A 299 4.30 -6.78 -30.33
C PRO A 299 5.34 -5.74 -30.80
N LEU A 300 4.89 -4.65 -31.42
CA LEU A 300 5.77 -3.57 -31.87
C LEU A 300 6.29 -2.77 -30.67
N LEU A 301 5.41 -2.47 -29.71
CA LEU A 301 5.75 -1.80 -28.46
C LEU A 301 6.78 -2.59 -27.67
N VAL A 302 6.53 -3.89 -27.43
CA VAL A 302 7.47 -4.76 -26.71
C VAL A 302 8.83 -4.78 -27.40
N HIS A 303 8.88 -4.79 -28.73
CA HIS A 303 10.16 -4.71 -29.44
C HIS A 303 10.89 -3.38 -29.19
N GLN A 304 10.19 -2.24 -29.17
CA GLN A 304 10.81 -0.93 -28.90
C GLN A 304 11.27 -0.81 -27.44
N VAL A 305 10.47 -1.29 -26.50
CA VAL A 305 10.83 -1.31 -25.07
C VAL A 305 12.08 -2.15 -24.83
N LEU A 306 12.15 -3.35 -25.40
CA LEU A 306 13.34 -4.20 -25.33
C LEU A 306 14.56 -3.56 -26.03
N ALA A 307 14.35 -2.77 -27.09
CA ALA A 307 15.44 -2.05 -27.74
C ALA A 307 16.01 -0.93 -26.85
N LEU A 308 15.17 -0.23 -26.08
CA LEU A 308 15.62 0.73 -25.07
C LEU A 308 16.46 0.04 -23.97
N MET A 309 16.04 -1.14 -23.51
CA MET A 309 16.78 -1.93 -22.51
C MET A 309 18.18 -2.40 -22.98
N VAL A 310 18.42 -2.45 -24.30
CA VAL A 310 19.72 -2.84 -24.89
C VAL A 310 20.67 -1.64 -25.00
N ASP A 311 20.19 -0.42 -24.83
CA ASP A 311 20.92 0.85 -24.99
C ASP A 311 21.85 1.16 -23.81
N LEU A 312 22.73 0.20 -23.48
CA LEU A 312 23.66 0.26 -22.36
C LEU A 312 25.02 0.77 -22.81
N GLU A 313 25.68 1.56 -21.97
CA GLU A 313 27.09 1.91 -22.14
C GLU A 313 28.01 0.76 -21.65
N ASP A 314 29.21 0.64 -22.24
CA ASP A 314 30.18 -0.40 -21.90
C ASP A 314 31.35 0.22 -21.13
N GLU A 315 31.29 0.13 -19.80
CA GLU A 315 32.29 0.66 -18.86
C GLU A 315 33.22 -0.46 -18.37
N ASP A 316 34.52 -0.32 -18.67
CA ASP A 316 35.54 -1.34 -18.37
C ASP A 316 35.70 -1.65 -16.87
N ASP A 317 35.43 -0.68 -15.99
CA ASP A 317 35.60 -0.80 -14.53
C ASP A 317 34.28 -0.90 -13.74
N TRP A 318 33.14 -0.99 -14.43
CA TRP A 318 31.80 -1.14 -13.84
C TRP A 318 31.77 -2.17 -12.70
N SER A 319 32.36 -3.36 -12.93
CA SER A 319 32.33 -4.49 -11.98
C SER A 319 33.10 -4.25 -10.67
N LEU A 320 34.02 -3.27 -10.66
CA LEU A 320 34.93 -2.95 -9.56
C LEU A 320 34.48 -1.74 -8.73
N GLN A 321 33.46 -1.01 -9.18
CA GLN A 321 32.89 0.11 -8.45
C GLN A 321 32.34 -0.36 -7.08
N ASP A 322 32.68 0.37 -6.01
CA ASP A 322 32.29 0.08 -4.62
C ASP A 322 31.11 0.96 -4.14
N VAL A 323 30.58 1.80 -5.03
CA VAL A 323 29.43 2.68 -4.81
C VAL A 323 28.47 2.48 -5.97
N GLU A 324 27.17 2.49 -5.70
CA GLU A 324 26.14 2.54 -6.74
C GLU A 324 26.14 3.95 -7.35
N ASP A 325 26.04 4.05 -8.67
CA ASP A 325 26.04 5.33 -9.38
C ASP A 325 24.59 5.83 -9.45
N ASP A 326 24.26 6.90 -8.74
CA ASP A 326 22.92 7.48 -8.71
C ASP A 326 22.59 8.23 -10.03
N GLU A 327 23.59 8.50 -10.87
CA GLU A 327 23.46 9.24 -12.15
C GLU A 327 22.74 8.44 -13.26
N ASP A 328 22.52 7.13 -13.09
CA ASP A 328 21.95 6.24 -14.13
C ASP A 328 20.40 6.24 -14.23
N THR A 329 19.70 6.89 -13.28
CA THR A 329 18.23 6.77 -13.06
C THR A 329 17.35 7.27 -14.20
N GLU A 330 17.85 8.13 -15.09
CA GLU A 330 17.10 8.71 -16.22
C GLU A 330 17.41 8.07 -17.58
N SER A 331 18.19 6.99 -17.60
CA SER A 331 18.65 6.35 -18.84
C SER A 331 17.54 5.54 -19.57
N ASN A 332 17.66 5.41 -20.90
CA ASN A 332 16.75 4.59 -21.70
C ASN A 332 16.58 3.15 -21.18
N PRO A 333 17.63 2.43 -20.72
CA PRO A 333 17.45 1.08 -20.21
C PRO A 333 16.53 0.99 -19.00
N ILE A 334 16.66 1.93 -18.06
CA ILE A 334 15.82 1.98 -16.85
C ILE A 334 14.39 2.36 -17.21
N ALA A 335 14.21 3.38 -18.06
CA ALA A 335 12.88 3.77 -18.55
C ALA A 335 12.19 2.61 -19.30
N GLY A 336 12.94 1.85 -20.10
CA GLY A 336 12.44 0.67 -20.80
C GLY A 336 12.05 -0.46 -19.85
N GLU A 337 12.87 -0.75 -18.84
CA GLU A 337 12.57 -1.75 -17.82
C GLU A 337 11.30 -1.40 -17.03
N ALA A 338 11.23 -0.17 -16.49
CA ALA A 338 10.08 0.31 -15.75
C ALA A 338 8.80 0.33 -16.59
N ALA A 339 8.89 0.73 -17.88
CA ALA A 339 7.76 0.68 -18.78
C ALA A 339 7.29 -0.76 -19.06
N LEU A 340 8.21 -1.73 -19.19
CA LEU A 340 7.84 -3.12 -19.43
C LEU A 340 7.04 -3.70 -18.26
N ASP A 341 7.48 -3.41 -17.04
CA ASP A 341 6.79 -3.82 -15.81
C ASP A 341 5.39 -3.19 -15.72
N ARG A 342 5.30 -1.86 -15.79
CA ARG A 342 4.02 -1.12 -15.76
C ARG A 342 3.04 -1.60 -16.85
N LEU A 343 3.54 -1.87 -18.06
CA LEU A 343 2.73 -2.44 -19.15
C LEU A 343 2.28 -3.89 -18.84
N ALA A 344 3.14 -4.72 -18.26
CA ALA A 344 2.81 -6.08 -17.86
C ALA A 344 1.73 -6.09 -16.78
N CYS A 345 1.88 -5.28 -15.73
CA CYS A 345 0.91 -5.13 -14.63
C CYS A 345 -0.44 -4.62 -15.13
N SER A 346 -0.44 -3.65 -16.05
CA SER A 346 -1.68 -3.03 -16.53
C SER A 346 -2.44 -3.85 -17.58
N LEU A 347 -1.72 -4.45 -18.54
CA LEU A 347 -2.34 -5.18 -19.67
C LEU A 347 -2.49 -6.69 -19.40
N GLY A 348 -1.81 -7.19 -18.37
CA GLY A 348 -1.84 -8.56 -17.88
C GLY A 348 -1.03 -9.54 -18.74
N GLY A 349 -0.60 -10.63 -18.10
CA GLY A 349 0.22 -11.68 -18.72
C GLY A 349 -0.40 -12.35 -19.95
N LYS A 350 -1.73 -12.41 -20.07
CA LYS A 350 -2.41 -12.95 -21.27
C LYS A 350 -2.07 -12.17 -22.54
N THR A 351 -1.88 -10.86 -22.41
CA THR A 351 -1.61 -9.94 -23.52
C THR A 351 -0.10 -9.76 -23.73
N MET A 352 0.64 -9.53 -22.64
CA MET A 352 2.04 -9.10 -22.70
C MET A 352 3.04 -10.25 -22.81
N LEU A 353 2.78 -11.38 -22.15
CA LEU A 353 3.75 -12.48 -22.09
C LEU A 353 4.08 -13.10 -23.46
N PRO A 354 3.13 -13.34 -24.39
CA PRO A 354 3.45 -13.95 -25.69
C PRO A 354 4.47 -13.17 -26.53
N PRO A 355 4.32 -11.84 -26.78
CA PRO A 355 5.32 -11.07 -27.51
C PRO A 355 6.66 -10.97 -26.75
N ILE A 356 6.64 -10.88 -25.43
CA ILE A 356 7.86 -10.86 -24.60
C ILE A 356 8.66 -12.15 -24.79
N VAL A 357 8.05 -13.31 -24.55
CA VAL A 357 8.71 -14.63 -24.66
C VAL A 357 9.27 -14.87 -26.07
N SER A 358 8.57 -14.39 -27.10
CA SER A 358 9.00 -14.55 -28.50
C SER A 358 10.32 -13.82 -28.81
N ASN A 359 10.62 -12.72 -28.11
CA ASN A 359 11.85 -11.95 -28.27
C ASN A 359 12.94 -12.43 -27.31
N ILE A 360 12.61 -12.68 -26.03
CA ILE A 360 13.58 -13.07 -24.99
C ILE A 360 14.41 -14.29 -25.41
N SER A 361 13.78 -15.30 -26.02
CA SER A 361 14.51 -16.50 -26.46
C SER A 361 15.66 -16.20 -27.43
N GLN A 362 15.50 -15.20 -28.30
CA GLN A 362 16.54 -14.77 -29.24
C GLN A 362 17.57 -13.87 -28.55
N MET A 363 17.13 -12.97 -27.67
CA MET A 363 18.00 -12.07 -26.92
C MET A 363 18.98 -12.83 -26.02
N LEU A 364 18.51 -13.86 -25.30
CA LEU A 364 19.34 -14.71 -24.43
C LEU A 364 20.39 -15.53 -25.20
N GLN A 365 20.16 -15.80 -26.49
CA GLN A 365 21.09 -16.55 -27.36
C GLN A 365 22.02 -15.65 -28.17
N HIS A 366 21.91 -14.33 -28.01
CA HIS A 366 22.66 -13.37 -28.81
C HIS A 366 24.14 -13.26 -28.36
N ASP A 367 25.04 -13.04 -29.33
CA ASP A 367 26.49 -12.96 -29.07
C ASP A 367 26.87 -11.71 -28.27
N ASP A 368 26.20 -10.58 -28.54
CA ASP A 368 26.34 -9.35 -27.76
C ASP A 368 25.71 -9.50 -26.37
N TRP A 369 26.50 -9.18 -25.34
CA TRP A 369 26.11 -9.32 -23.95
C TRP A 369 24.95 -8.40 -23.56
N LYS A 370 24.80 -7.24 -24.22
CA LYS A 370 23.73 -6.26 -23.93
C LYS A 370 22.34 -6.86 -24.16
N TYR A 371 22.20 -7.67 -25.21
CA TYR A 371 20.95 -8.39 -25.48
C TYR A 371 20.66 -9.47 -24.44
N ARG A 372 21.69 -10.22 -24.00
CA ARG A 372 21.52 -11.24 -22.95
C ARG A 372 21.15 -10.59 -21.61
N TYR A 373 21.79 -9.47 -21.28
CA TYR A 373 21.45 -8.65 -20.12
C TYR A 373 20.00 -8.18 -20.18
N ALA A 374 19.60 -7.48 -21.25
CA ALA A 374 18.25 -6.94 -21.41
C ALA A 374 17.19 -8.06 -21.40
N GLY A 375 17.50 -9.22 -21.99
CA GLY A 375 16.63 -10.38 -21.96
C GLY A 375 16.38 -10.92 -20.54
N LEU A 376 17.38 -10.88 -19.66
CA LEU A 376 17.24 -11.28 -18.25
C LEU A 376 16.47 -10.23 -17.44
N MET A 377 16.78 -8.94 -17.62
CA MET A 377 16.04 -7.85 -16.95
C MET A 377 14.57 -7.84 -17.39
N ALA A 378 14.28 -8.17 -18.65
CA ALA A 378 12.90 -8.30 -19.13
C ALA A 378 12.15 -9.47 -18.48
N VAL A 379 12.83 -10.57 -18.13
CA VAL A 379 12.22 -11.66 -17.34
C VAL A 379 11.89 -11.17 -15.93
N SER A 380 12.76 -10.36 -15.31
CA SER A 380 12.50 -9.75 -14.00
C SER A 380 11.29 -8.82 -14.08
N ALA A 381 11.32 -7.84 -14.99
CA ALA A 381 10.32 -6.79 -15.08
C ALA A 381 8.92 -7.30 -15.42
N CYS A 382 8.76 -8.38 -16.19
CA CYS A 382 7.41 -8.89 -16.49
C CYS A 382 6.87 -9.87 -15.45
N GLY A 383 7.64 -10.22 -14.42
CA GLY A 383 7.33 -11.27 -13.45
C GLY A 383 6.02 -11.03 -12.69
N GLU A 384 5.89 -9.85 -12.08
CA GLU A 384 4.72 -9.41 -11.34
C GLU A 384 3.46 -9.39 -12.22
N GLY A 385 3.46 -8.57 -13.27
CA GLY A 385 2.29 -8.42 -14.15
C GLY A 385 1.90 -9.65 -14.98
N CYS A 386 2.83 -10.60 -15.15
CA CYS A 386 2.57 -11.86 -15.86
C CYS A 386 2.51 -13.09 -14.94
N HIS A 387 2.46 -12.90 -13.62
CA HIS A 387 2.59 -13.95 -12.61
C HIS A 387 1.74 -15.20 -12.91
N SER A 388 0.42 -15.03 -13.08
CA SER A 388 -0.52 -16.16 -13.29
C SER A 388 -0.21 -17.05 -14.50
N HIS A 389 0.37 -16.46 -15.56
CA HIS A 389 0.71 -17.18 -16.79
C HIS A 389 2.16 -17.71 -16.76
N MET A 390 3.08 -16.94 -16.17
CA MET A 390 4.47 -17.36 -15.98
C MET A 390 4.57 -18.54 -15.01
N GLU A 391 3.73 -18.61 -13.96
CA GLU A 391 3.76 -19.69 -12.97
C GLU A 391 3.60 -21.08 -13.63
N GLN A 392 2.78 -21.17 -14.69
CA GLN A 392 2.54 -22.41 -15.44
C GLN A 392 3.79 -22.91 -16.20
N MET A 393 4.70 -21.99 -16.56
CA MET A 393 5.93 -22.28 -17.29
C MET A 393 7.19 -21.97 -16.48
N LEU A 394 7.06 -21.73 -15.17
CA LEU A 394 8.14 -21.28 -14.29
C LEU A 394 9.34 -22.23 -14.30
N ASN A 395 9.12 -23.54 -14.43
CA ASN A 395 10.22 -24.50 -14.58
C ASN A 395 11.10 -24.20 -15.81
N ASN A 396 10.48 -23.87 -16.94
CA ASN A 396 11.22 -23.55 -18.17
C ASN A 396 11.95 -22.21 -18.05
N ILE A 397 11.34 -21.23 -17.38
CA ILE A 397 11.93 -19.91 -17.15
C ILE A 397 13.18 -20.05 -16.28
N VAL A 398 13.07 -20.72 -15.12
CA VAL A 398 14.20 -20.95 -14.22
C VAL A 398 15.31 -21.75 -14.92
N ASP A 399 14.96 -22.79 -15.68
CA ASP A 399 15.93 -23.58 -16.46
C ASP A 399 16.63 -22.77 -17.56
N ALA A 400 15.97 -21.73 -18.11
CA ALA A 400 16.55 -20.83 -19.09
C ALA A 400 17.45 -19.75 -18.47
N VAL A 401 17.13 -19.25 -17.27
CA VAL A 401 17.89 -18.20 -16.57
C VAL A 401 19.15 -18.75 -15.91
N LEU A 402 19.07 -19.92 -15.26
CA LEU A 402 20.16 -20.49 -14.46
C LEU A 402 21.54 -20.54 -15.15
N PRO A 403 21.67 -20.90 -16.44
CA PRO A 403 22.97 -20.93 -17.12
C PRO A 403 23.69 -19.58 -17.15
N PHE A 404 22.96 -18.46 -17.11
CA PHE A 404 23.53 -17.12 -17.18
C PHE A 404 24.21 -16.67 -15.88
N ALA A 405 23.99 -17.37 -14.76
CA ALA A 405 24.81 -17.18 -13.56
C ALA A 405 26.30 -17.53 -13.78
N SER A 406 26.62 -18.22 -14.88
CA SER A 406 28.01 -18.49 -15.29
C SER A 406 28.37 -17.85 -16.64
N ASP A 407 27.64 -16.81 -17.07
CA ASP A 407 27.96 -16.09 -18.31
C ASP A 407 29.36 -15.45 -18.25
N PRO A 408 30.12 -15.41 -19.37
CA PRO A 408 31.43 -14.76 -19.38
C PRO A 408 31.39 -13.27 -19.02
N HIS A 409 30.27 -12.58 -19.24
CA HIS A 409 30.16 -11.14 -18.98
C HIS A 409 29.64 -10.87 -17.56
N PRO A 410 30.31 -10.02 -16.75
CA PRO A 410 29.89 -9.75 -15.37
C PRO A 410 28.50 -9.10 -15.27
N ARG A 411 28.15 -8.17 -16.17
CA ARG A 411 26.80 -7.56 -16.16
C ARG A 411 25.70 -8.59 -16.46
N VAL A 412 25.96 -9.60 -17.29
CA VAL A 412 24.96 -10.66 -17.57
C VAL A 412 24.78 -11.56 -16.35
N ARG A 413 25.86 -11.88 -15.62
CA ARG A 413 25.77 -12.60 -14.34
C ARG A 413 25.02 -11.79 -13.28
N TYR A 414 25.22 -10.47 -13.23
CA TYR A 414 24.44 -9.56 -12.40
C TYR A 414 22.94 -9.65 -12.77
N ALA A 415 22.57 -9.48 -14.04
CA ALA A 415 21.18 -9.59 -14.47
C ALA A 415 20.57 -10.98 -14.20
N ALA A 416 21.37 -12.05 -14.24
CA ALA A 416 20.91 -13.39 -13.89
C ALA A 416 20.60 -13.50 -12.38
N CYS A 417 21.41 -12.87 -11.52
CA CYS A 417 21.09 -12.74 -10.10
C CYS A 417 19.82 -11.90 -9.88
N ASN A 418 19.65 -10.79 -10.61
CA ASN A 418 18.43 -9.98 -10.56
C ASN A 418 17.19 -10.81 -10.88
N ALA A 419 17.21 -11.51 -12.03
CA ALA A 419 16.11 -12.37 -12.46
C ALA A 419 15.82 -13.50 -11.47
N LEU A 420 16.85 -14.17 -10.94
CA LEU A 420 16.63 -15.23 -9.94
C LEU A 420 16.06 -14.67 -8.63
N GLY A 421 16.52 -13.50 -8.17
CA GLY A 421 16.02 -12.83 -6.98
C GLY A 421 14.57 -12.40 -7.15
N GLN A 422 14.25 -11.69 -8.24
CA GLN A 422 12.90 -11.21 -8.53
C GLN A 422 11.92 -12.38 -8.69
N LEU A 423 12.30 -13.46 -9.40
CA LEU A 423 11.48 -14.67 -9.50
C LEU A 423 11.24 -15.34 -8.14
N CYS A 424 12.10 -15.14 -7.14
CA CYS A 424 11.87 -15.64 -5.79
C CYS A 424 10.84 -14.79 -5.04
N THR A 425 10.85 -13.47 -5.24
CA THR A 425 9.87 -12.54 -4.67
C THR A 425 8.50 -12.74 -5.33
N ASP A 426 8.41 -12.60 -6.65
CA ASP A 426 7.12 -12.59 -7.38
C ASP A 426 6.38 -13.93 -7.27
N PHE A 427 7.11 -15.05 -7.26
CA PHE A 427 6.54 -16.41 -7.24
C PHE A 427 6.72 -17.09 -5.88
N GLY A 428 7.01 -16.33 -4.82
CA GLY A 428 7.12 -16.81 -3.45
C GLY A 428 5.78 -17.31 -2.89
N PRO A 429 5.73 -18.41 -2.11
CA PRO A 429 6.81 -19.35 -1.76
C PRO A 429 6.95 -20.51 -2.78
N ASN A 430 6.21 -20.50 -3.89
CA ASN A 430 6.15 -21.62 -4.83
C ASN A 430 7.47 -21.82 -5.59
N CYS A 431 8.19 -20.74 -5.90
CA CYS A 431 9.53 -20.77 -6.48
C CYS A 431 10.51 -21.52 -5.57
N GLN A 432 10.53 -21.17 -4.28
CA GLN A 432 11.37 -21.76 -3.25
C GLN A 432 11.02 -23.24 -3.09
N LYS A 433 9.73 -23.58 -2.96
CA LYS A 433 9.26 -24.97 -2.84
C LYS A 433 9.71 -25.87 -3.99
N LYS A 434 9.79 -25.36 -5.22
CA LYS A 434 10.07 -26.17 -6.42
C LYS A 434 11.55 -26.17 -6.82
N PHE A 435 12.25 -25.05 -6.65
CA PHE A 435 13.55 -24.81 -7.29
C PHE A 435 14.70 -24.57 -6.31
N HIS A 436 14.47 -24.68 -4.99
CA HIS A 436 15.51 -24.53 -3.96
C HIS A 436 16.79 -25.32 -4.26
N ASN A 437 16.66 -26.52 -4.84
CA ASN A 437 17.79 -27.40 -5.15
C ASN A 437 18.65 -26.95 -6.34
N LYS A 438 18.17 -26.02 -7.17
CA LYS A 438 18.89 -25.44 -8.30
C LYS A 438 19.36 -24.01 -8.00
N ILE A 439 18.48 -23.19 -7.42
CA ILE A 439 18.73 -21.76 -7.17
C ILE A 439 19.80 -21.59 -6.09
N VAL A 440 19.68 -22.27 -4.95
CA VAL A 440 20.65 -22.10 -3.84
C VAL A 440 22.08 -22.43 -4.30
N PRO A 441 22.37 -23.58 -4.94
CA PRO A 441 23.73 -23.85 -5.44
C PRO A 441 24.25 -22.81 -6.45
N ALA A 442 23.38 -22.29 -7.33
CA ALA A 442 23.78 -21.29 -8.32
C ALA A 442 24.18 -19.98 -7.66
N LEU A 443 23.37 -19.47 -6.73
CA LEU A 443 23.66 -18.25 -5.97
C LEU A 443 24.91 -18.41 -5.10
N LEU A 444 25.07 -19.54 -4.40
CA LEU A 444 26.28 -19.81 -3.62
C LEU A 444 27.54 -19.90 -4.50
N GLY A 445 27.41 -20.30 -5.77
CA GLY A 445 28.50 -20.29 -6.75
C GLY A 445 28.86 -18.87 -7.23
N ILE A 446 27.88 -17.98 -7.39
CA ILE A 446 28.12 -16.55 -7.66
C ILE A 446 28.93 -15.91 -6.54
N LEU A 447 28.68 -16.31 -5.29
CA LEU A 447 29.43 -15.81 -4.13
C LEU A 447 30.93 -16.16 -4.16
N ASP A 448 31.38 -17.06 -5.05
CA ASP A 448 32.80 -17.35 -5.26
C ASP A 448 33.48 -16.39 -6.26
N ASP A 449 32.75 -15.47 -6.90
CA ASP A 449 33.29 -14.50 -7.86
C ASP A 449 33.98 -13.31 -7.19
N GLU A 450 35.13 -13.57 -6.56
CA GLU A 450 35.89 -12.53 -5.84
C GLU A 450 36.40 -11.39 -6.74
N ALA A 451 36.49 -11.62 -8.06
CA ALA A 451 36.99 -10.64 -9.03
C ALA A 451 35.96 -9.57 -9.41
N ASN A 452 34.66 -9.83 -9.18
CA ASN A 452 33.58 -8.93 -9.59
C ASN A 452 32.67 -8.61 -8.38
N PRO A 453 33.07 -7.66 -7.50
CA PRO A 453 32.32 -7.30 -6.30
C PRO A 453 30.83 -6.99 -6.54
N ARG A 454 30.46 -6.28 -7.61
CA ARG A 454 29.04 -6.00 -7.90
C ARG A 454 28.21 -7.26 -8.14
N VAL A 455 28.78 -8.24 -8.85
CA VAL A 455 28.11 -9.53 -9.11
C VAL A 455 27.98 -10.33 -7.82
N GLN A 456 29.05 -10.35 -7.00
CA GLN A 456 29.06 -11.05 -5.72
C GLN A 456 28.03 -10.46 -4.74
N ALA A 457 27.97 -9.13 -4.64
CA ALA A 457 26.98 -8.44 -3.80
C ALA A 457 25.55 -8.75 -4.29
N HIS A 458 25.30 -8.64 -5.59
CA HIS A 458 23.96 -8.87 -6.13
C HIS A 458 23.52 -10.35 -6.04
N GLY A 459 24.44 -11.30 -6.12
CA GLY A 459 24.15 -12.71 -5.80
C GLY A 459 23.79 -12.95 -4.33
N ALA A 460 24.36 -12.17 -3.41
CA ALA A 460 23.95 -12.17 -2.00
C ALA A 460 22.58 -11.49 -1.82
N ALA A 461 22.29 -10.41 -2.54
CA ALA A 461 20.96 -9.79 -2.57
C ALA A 461 19.88 -10.75 -3.05
N ALA A 462 20.09 -11.46 -4.16
CA ALA A 462 19.15 -12.49 -4.62
C ALA A 462 18.92 -13.62 -3.60
N LEU A 463 19.91 -13.90 -2.73
CA LEU A 463 19.75 -14.86 -1.64
C LEU A 463 18.87 -14.33 -0.51
N VAL A 464 18.80 -13.01 -0.29
CA VAL A 464 17.82 -12.35 0.60
C VAL A 464 16.41 -12.60 0.07
N ASN A 465 16.14 -12.25 -1.20
CA ASN A 465 14.83 -12.49 -1.83
C ASN A 465 14.42 -13.97 -1.74
N PHE A 466 15.39 -14.88 -1.93
CA PHE A 466 15.13 -16.30 -1.73
C PHE A 466 14.74 -16.62 -0.28
N SER A 467 15.49 -16.12 0.73
CA SER A 467 15.28 -16.49 2.14
C SER A 467 14.05 -15.87 2.78
N GLU A 468 13.62 -14.67 2.40
CA GLU A 468 12.44 -14.00 2.97
C GLU A 468 11.15 -14.77 2.66
N GLU A 469 10.99 -15.19 1.41
CA GLU A 469 9.82 -15.93 0.94
C GLU A 469 9.98 -17.47 1.10
N CYS A 470 11.09 -17.95 1.69
CA CYS A 470 11.34 -19.37 1.86
C CYS A 470 10.68 -19.93 3.13
N PRO A 471 9.82 -20.96 3.02
CA PRO A 471 9.33 -21.66 4.20
C PRO A 471 10.50 -22.23 5.01
N LYS A 472 10.51 -21.96 6.32
CA LYS A 472 11.57 -22.39 7.26
C LYS A 472 12.03 -23.83 7.08
N HIS A 473 11.10 -24.78 6.90
CA HIS A 473 11.43 -26.20 6.73
C HIS A 473 12.21 -26.54 5.44
N ILE A 474 12.16 -25.68 4.42
CA ILE A 474 12.97 -25.80 3.20
C ILE A 474 14.33 -25.17 3.44
N LEU A 475 14.38 -23.93 3.96
CA LEU A 475 15.64 -23.22 4.22
C LEU A 475 16.59 -24.04 5.10
N VAL A 476 16.07 -24.69 6.14
CA VAL A 476 16.83 -25.54 7.08
C VAL A 476 17.62 -26.66 6.38
N GLN A 477 17.16 -27.16 5.22
CA GLN A 477 17.87 -28.20 4.45
C GLN A 477 19.18 -27.68 3.83
N TYR A 478 19.26 -26.36 3.61
CA TYR A 478 20.40 -25.66 3.00
C TYR A 478 21.13 -24.74 3.98
N LEU A 479 20.67 -24.66 5.23
CA LEU A 479 21.17 -23.70 6.19
C LEU A 479 22.68 -23.87 6.43
N ASP A 480 23.18 -25.10 6.56
CA ASP A 480 24.61 -25.37 6.75
C ASP A 480 25.48 -24.87 5.58
N PRO A 481 25.25 -25.29 4.31
CA PRO A 481 26.05 -24.79 3.19
C PRO A 481 25.92 -23.28 2.97
N ILE A 482 24.73 -22.69 3.18
CA ILE A 482 24.54 -21.23 3.10
C ILE A 482 25.40 -20.52 4.15
N VAL A 483 25.28 -20.93 5.42
CA VAL A 483 26.00 -20.30 6.53
C VAL A 483 27.50 -20.46 6.39
N MET A 484 28.00 -21.62 5.95
CA MET A 484 29.43 -21.80 5.68
C MET A 484 29.94 -20.85 4.58
N LYS A 485 29.16 -20.67 3.50
CA LYS A 485 29.52 -19.75 2.42
C LYS A 485 29.52 -18.31 2.89
N LEU A 486 28.47 -17.87 3.61
CA LEU A 486 28.38 -16.51 4.13
C LEU A 486 29.53 -16.19 5.10
N GLU A 487 29.90 -17.12 5.98
CA GLU A 487 31.07 -16.94 6.86
C GLU A 487 32.38 -16.81 6.09
N GLN A 488 32.59 -17.62 5.05
CA GLN A 488 33.77 -17.54 4.20
C GLN A 488 33.87 -16.15 3.54
N VAL A 489 32.79 -15.69 2.90
CA VAL A 489 32.75 -14.39 2.20
C VAL A 489 32.90 -13.25 3.19
N LEU A 490 32.17 -13.29 4.32
CA LEU A 490 32.25 -12.28 5.38
C LEU A 490 33.69 -12.14 5.90
N THR A 491 34.37 -13.26 6.17
CA THR A 491 35.75 -13.25 6.69
C THR A 491 36.73 -12.67 5.67
N ASN A 492 36.57 -12.99 4.38
CA ASN A 492 37.43 -12.47 3.32
C ASN A 492 37.20 -10.98 3.11
N LYS A 493 35.93 -10.55 2.98
CA LYS A 493 35.56 -9.15 2.73
C LYS A 493 35.78 -8.25 3.93
N PHE A 494 35.67 -8.76 5.15
CA PHE A 494 36.06 -8.03 6.34
C PHE A 494 37.56 -7.69 6.34
N LYS A 495 38.43 -8.64 5.95
CA LYS A 495 39.87 -8.36 5.80
C LYS A 495 40.13 -7.34 4.69
N GLU A 496 39.48 -7.51 3.55
CA GLU A 496 39.58 -6.58 2.42
C GLU A 496 39.16 -5.16 2.82
N HIS A 497 38.06 -5.02 3.56
CA HIS A 497 37.59 -3.75 4.10
C HIS A 497 38.64 -3.10 5.03
N MET A 498 39.25 -3.87 5.92
CA MET A 498 40.31 -3.36 6.81
C MET A 498 41.57 -2.92 6.05
N GLU A 499 41.87 -3.51 4.90
CA GLU A 499 43.07 -3.21 4.10
C GLU A 499 42.84 -2.08 3.08
N LYS A 500 41.67 -2.05 2.43
CA LYS A 500 41.39 -1.21 1.26
C LYS A 500 40.21 -0.25 1.45
N GLY A 501 39.35 -0.48 2.44
CA GLY A 501 38.13 0.30 2.67
C GLY A 501 36.90 -0.17 1.90
N ASN A 502 37.00 -1.16 1.01
CA ASN A 502 35.88 -1.68 0.21
C ASN A 502 34.74 -2.18 1.11
N LYS A 503 33.50 -1.83 0.80
CA LYS A 503 32.35 -2.12 1.68
C LYS A 503 31.16 -2.81 1.00
N LEU A 504 30.99 -2.68 -0.33
CA LEU A 504 29.80 -3.12 -1.06
C LEU A 504 29.37 -4.57 -0.72
N VAL A 505 30.26 -5.55 -0.92
CA VAL A 505 29.95 -6.96 -0.66
C VAL A 505 29.77 -7.23 0.84
N LEU A 506 30.57 -6.56 1.68
CA LEU A 506 30.50 -6.74 3.13
C LEU A 506 29.13 -6.29 3.67
N GLU A 507 28.65 -5.14 3.23
CA GLU A 507 27.33 -4.63 3.57
C GLU A 507 26.23 -5.61 3.17
N GLN A 508 26.26 -6.12 1.92
CA GLN A 508 25.21 -7.01 1.44
C GLN A 508 25.23 -8.40 2.10
N VAL A 509 26.42 -8.96 2.38
CA VAL A 509 26.55 -10.26 3.05
C VAL A 509 26.02 -10.18 4.49
N ILE A 510 26.20 -9.06 5.18
CA ILE A 510 25.63 -8.83 6.52
C ILE A 510 24.10 -8.80 6.46
N THR A 511 23.50 -8.11 5.48
CA THR A 511 22.05 -8.12 5.26
C THR A 511 21.54 -9.53 4.94
N THR A 512 22.27 -10.27 4.09
CA THR A 512 21.93 -11.65 3.73
C THR A 512 21.96 -12.59 4.93
N LEU A 513 22.97 -12.43 5.79
CA LEU A 513 23.07 -13.17 7.06
C LEU A 513 21.87 -12.87 7.97
N ALA A 514 21.45 -11.60 8.04
CA ALA A 514 20.31 -11.17 8.84
C ALA A 514 19.01 -11.84 8.39
N SER A 515 18.72 -11.82 7.07
CA SER A 515 17.54 -12.45 6.48
C SER A 515 17.53 -13.97 6.70
N VAL A 516 18.66 -14.65 6.45
CA VAL A 516 18.78 -16.10 6.70
C VAL A 516 18.56 -16.43 8.19
N ALA A 517 19.07 -15.61 9.11
CA ALA A 517 18.87 -15.82 10.54
C ALA A 517 17.40 -15.64 10.94
N ASP A 518 16.74 -14.59 10.45
CA ASP A 518 15.33 -14.30 10.75
C ASP A 518 14.41 -15.43 10.30
N THR A 519 14.57 -15.94 9.07
CA THR A 519 13.80 -17.07 8.55
C THR A 519 14.13 -18.39 9.27
N ALA A 520 15.40 -18.62 9.62
CA ALA A 520 15.82 -19.85 10.30
C ALA A 520 15.40 -19.92 11.77
N GLN A 521 15.19 -18.78 12.44
CA GLN A 521 14.76 -18.66 13.83
C GLN A 521 15.61 -19.52 14.79
N ASP A 522 14.99 -20.36 15.62
CA ASP A 522 15.63 -21.24 16.60
C ASP A 522 16.71 -22.16 16.00
N ARG A 523 16.59 -22.50 14.71
CA ARG A 523 17.57 -23.35 14.01
C ARG A 523 18.90 -22.63 13.77
N PHE A 524 18.94 -21.31 13.88
CA PHE A 524 20.16 -20.52 13.75
C PHE A 524 21.05 -20.55 15.01
N LEU A 525 20.54 -21.04 16.15
CA LEU A 525 21.22 -21.01 17.45
C LEU A 525 22.63 -21.64 17.43
N GLN A 526 22.85 -22.69 16.64
CA GLN A 526 24.15 -23.35 16.53
C GLN A 526 25.22 -22.54 15.76
N TYR A 527 24.80 -21.53 15.00
CA TYR A 527 25.68 -20.71 14.15
C TYR A 527 26.01 -19.34 14.75
N TYR A 528 25.24 -18.90 15.74
CA TYR A 528 25.35 -17.58 16.38
C TYR A 528 26.78 -17.18 16.76
N ASP A 529 27.52 -18.08 17.44
CA ASP A 529 28.86 -17.80 17.98
C ASP A 529 29.92 -17.60 16.88
N ARG A 530 29.62 -17.97 15.62
CA ARG A 530 30.54 -17.85 14.48
C ARG A 530 30.60 -16.42 13.95
N PHE A 531 29.50 -15.68 14.04
CA PHE A 531 29.36 -14.35 13.43
C PHE A 531 29.40 -13.21 14.45
N MET A 532 28.80 -13.40 15.63
CA MET A 532 28.61 -12.34 16.62
C MET A 532 29.91 -11.60 16.99
N PRO A 533 31.09 -12.26 17.17
CA PRO A 533 32.33 -11.55 17.45
C PRO A 533 32.75 -10.57 16.35
N CYS A 534 32.59 -10.93 15.08
CA CYS A 534 32.94 -10.08 13.94
C CYS A 534 31.99 -8.88 13.83
N LEU A 535 30.69 -9.10 13.98
CA LEU A 535 29.67 -8.05 13.91
C LEU A 535 29.86 -7.02 15.04
N LYS A 536 30.11 -7.47 16.28
CA LYS A 536 30.44 -6.56 17.39
C LYS A 536 31.71 -5.75 17.12
N TYR A 537 32.72 -6.36 16.49
CA TYR A 537 33.95 -5.64 16.13
C TYR A 537 33.66 -4.51 15.13
N ILE A 538 32.87 -4.79 14.08
CA ILE A 538 32.47 -3.79 13.08
C ILE A 538 31.77 -2.62 13.77
N MET A 539 30.77 -2.92 14.60
CA MET A 539 30.00 -1.93 15.36
C MET A 539 30.88 -1.06 16.28
N GLU A 540 31.87 -1.65 16.96
CA GLU A 540 32.72 -0.94 17.91
C GLU A 540 33.87 -0.16 17.26
N ASN A 541 34.44 -0.64 16.15
CA ASN A 541 35.71 -0.11 15.62
C ASN A 541 35.57 0.64 14.29
N VAL A 542 34.51 0.44 13.52
CA VAL A 542 34.34 1.07 12.19
C VAL A 542 33.62 2.42 12.34
N GLN A 543 34.31 3.42 12.88
CA GLN A 543 33.71 4.72 13.25
C GLN A 543 33.75 5.80 12.13
N ASN A 544 34.26 5.47 10.94
CA ASN A 544 34.34 6.42 9.84
C ASN A 544 32.92 6.79 9.31
N PRO A 545 32.58 8.07 9.12
CA PRO A 545 31.31 8.50 8.53
C PRO A 545 30.97 7.81 7.20
N ALA A 546 31.96 7.52 6.35
CA ALA A 546 31.74 6.84 5.07
C ALA A 546 31.19 5.39 5.19
N HIS A 547 31.24 4.81 6.40
CA HIS A 547 30.78 3.45 6.70
C HIS A 547 29.53 3.47 7.60
N ARG A 548 28.77 4.56 7.57
CA ARG A 548 27.54 4.69 8.36
C ARG A 548 26.52 3.60 8.03
N LEU A 549 26.27 3.37 6.75
CA LEU A 549 25.35 2.33 6.26
C LEU A 549 25.78 0.92 6.70
N LEU A 550 27.06 0.56 6.51
CA LEU A 550 27.63 -0.70 7.02
C LEU A 550 27.36 -0.94 8.51
N ARG A 551 27.57 0.09 9.35
CA ARG A 551 27.27 -0.01 10.79
C ARG A 551 25.77 -0.20 11.03
N GLY A 552 24.90 0.51 10.31
CA GLY A 552 23.43 0.35 10.38
C GLY A 552 23.00 -1.08 10.05
N LYS A 553 23.42 -1.62 8.90
CA LYS A 553 23.17 -3.01 8.48
C LYS A 553 23.73 -4.03 9.50
N THR A 554 24.88 -3.75 10.11
CA THR A 554 25.45 -4.58 11.17
C THR A 554 24.58 -4.59 12.44
N ILE A 555 24.08 -3.42 12.85
CA ILE A 555 23.17 -3.27 14.00
C ILE A 555 21.89 -4.09 13.76
N GLU A 556 21.32 -3.98 12.57
CA GLU A 556 20.17 -4.76 12.16
C GLU A 556 20.46 -6.26 12.24
N CYS A 557 21.54 -6.73 11.62
CA CYS A 557 21.92 -8.14 11.65
C CYS A 557 22.07 -8.69 13.08
N ILE A 558 22.73 -7.94 13.97
CA ILE A 558 22.86 -8.34 15.39
C ILE A 558 21.49 -8.48 16.05
N SER A 559 20.60 -7.50 15.82
CA SER A 559 19.26 -7.48 16.42
C SER A 559 18.36 -8.61 15.91
N LEU A 560 18.38 -8.91 14.61
CA LEU A 560 17.62 -10.00 14.00
C LEU A 560 18.16 -11.37 14.42
N MET A 561 19.49 -11.55 14.46
CA MET A 561 20.10 -12.76 15.02
C MET A 561 19.69 -12.97 16.48
N GLY A 562 19.68 -11.90 17.28
CA GLY A 562 19.23 -11.93 18.68
C GLY A 562 17.77 -12.35 18.82
N LEU A 563 16.91 -11.89 17.92
CA LEU A 563 15.49 -12.26 17.87
C LEU A 563 15.33 -13.74 17.48
N ALA A 564 16.05 -14.20 16.45
CA ALA A 564 16.02 -15.56 15.96
C ALA A 564 16.43 -16.60 17.02
N VAL A 565 17.52 -16.35 17.75
CA VAL A 565 18.03 -17.30 18.77
C VAL A 565 17.33 -17.17 20.13
N GLY A 566 16.53 -16.12 20.31
CA GLY A 566 15.79 -15.84 21.52
C GLY A 566 16.63 -15.29 22.68
N LYS A 567 15.91 -14.86 23.71
CA LYS A 567 16.44 -14.15 24.89
C LYS A 567 17.59 -14.90 25.56
N GLU A 568 17.43 -16.19 25.84
CA GLU A 568 18.40 -16.95 26.65
C GLU A 568 19.82 -16.94 26.05
N LYS A 569 19.93 -17.12 24.74
CA LYS A 569 21.22 -17.12 24.03
C LYS A 569 21.76 -15.69 23.88
N PHE A 570 20.90 -14.74 23.48
CA PHE A 570 21.31 -13.36 23.23
C PHE A 570 21.78 -12.59 24.48
N MET A 571 21.29 -12.96 25.68
CA MET A 571 21.67 -12.31 26.95
C MET A 571 23.19 -12.30 27.23
N GLN A 572 23.96 -13.21 26.62
CA GLN A 572 25.43 -13.27 26.76
C GLN A 572 26.12 -12.03 26.17
N ASP A 573 25.56 -11.48 25.08
CA ASP A 573 26.10 -10.31 24.36
C ASP A 573 25.25 -9.06 24.54
N CYS A 574 23.99 -9.21 24.96
CA CYS A 574 23.01 -8.14 25.06
C CYS A 574 23.55 -6.88 25.76
N ASN A 575 24.20 -7.02 26.91
CA ASN A 575 24.73 -5.86 27.64
C ASN A 575 25.76 -5.06 26.84
N GLN A 576 26.65 -5.74 26.10
CA GLN A 576 27.65 -5.08 25.27
C GLN A 576 27.00 -4.41 24.06
N VAL A 577 26.09 -5.12 23.38
CA VAL A 577 25.35 -4.58 22.22
C VAL A 577 24.54 -3.35 22.61
N MET A 578 23.81 -3.41 23.73
CA MET A 578 23.01 -2.29 24.24
C MET A 578 23.88 -1.09 24.60
N GLN A 579 25.06 -1.30 25.20
CA GLN A 579 26.01 -0.21 25.47
C GLN A 579 26.53 0.43 24.18
N LEU A 580 26.82 -0.37 23.14
CA LEU A 580 27.26 0.15 21.85
C LEU A 580 26.15 0.94 21.14
N LEU A 581 24.90 0.46 21.19
CA LEU A 581 23.73 1.18 20.67
C LEU A 581 23.55 2.52 21.40
N LEU A 582 23.59 2.50 22.73
CA LEU A 582 23.46 3.72 23.54
C LEU A 582 24.58 4.70 23.25
N LYS A 583 25.84 4.25 23.17
CA LYS A 583 26.97 5.11 22.84
C LYS A 583 26.77 5.83 21.50
N THR A 584 26.37 5.06 20.49
CA THR A 584 26.07 5.60 19.14
C THR A 584 24.91 6.61 19.19
N GLN A 585 23.92 6.39 20.05
CA GLN A 585 22.76 7.29 20.22
C GLN A 585 23.11 8.55 21.03
N THR A 586 23.97 8.46 22.05
CA THR A 586 24.27 9.57 22.98
C THR A 586 25.35 10.52 22.48
N ASP A 587 26.21 10.08 21.55
CA ASP A 587 27.17 10.96 20.85
C ASP A 587 26.45 11.83 19.78
N GLN A 588 25.22 12.25 20.08
CA GLN A 588 24.21 12.85 19.20
C GLN A 588 24.57 14.27 18.72
N ASP A 589 25.55 14.94 19.34
CA ASP A 589 26.02 16.26 18.90
C ASP A 589 26.72 16.21 17.52
N ASP A 590 27.01 15.01 16.98
CA ASP A 590 27.69 14.78 15.69
C ASP A 590 26.81 14.07 14.62
N LEU A 591 25.55 13.72 14.91
CA LEU A 591 24.64 13.07 13.95
C LEU A 591 23.65 14.09 13.40
N ALA A 592 23.66 14.29 12.08
CA ALA A 592 22.68 15.12 11.40
C ALA A 592 21.30 14.42 11.42
N ASP A 593 20.23 15.20 11.28
CA ASP A 593 18.85 14.67 11.35
C ASP A 593 18.53 13.67 10.21
N ASP A 594 19.34 13.64 9.16
CA ASP A 594 19.29 12.78 7.97
C ASP A 594 20.32 11.62 7.98
N ASP A 595 20.94 11.31 9.13
CA ASP A 595 21.93 10.23 9.19
C ASP A 595 21.28 8.84 8.95
N PRO A 596 21.73 8.06 7.94
CA PRO A 596 21.11 6.79 7.56
C PRO A 596 21.14 5.72 8.67
N GLN A 597 21.96 5.90 9.71
CA GLN A 597 21.99 4.98 10.85
C GLN A 597 20.74 5.03 11.73
N ILE A 598 20.04 6.17 11.74
CA ILE A 598 18.93 6.44 12.67
C ILE A 598 17.84 5.37 12.49
N THR A 599 17.44 5.08 11.25
CA THR A 599 16.40 4.08 10.92
C THR A 599 16.77 2.68 11.38
N TYR A 600 18.00 2.24 11.15
CA TYR A 600 18.48 0.93 11.62
C TYR A 600 18.53 0.83 13.14
N MET A 601 18.91 1.91 13.83
CA MET A 601 18.94 1.96 15.29
C MET A 601 17.54 1.88 15.89
N ILE A 602 16.60 2.65 15.34
CA ILE A 602 15.17 2.64 15.66
C ILE A 602 14.62 1.21 15.55
N SER A 603 14.78 0.55 14.40
CA SER A 603 14.33 -0.84 14.20
C SER A 603 15.00 -1.83 15.14
N ALA A 604 16.31 -1.69 15.39
CA ALA A 604 17.03 -2.54 16.33
C ALA A 604 16.49 -2.40 17.77
N TRP A 605 16.16 -1.19 18.22
CA TRP A 605 15.58 -0.96 19.54
C TRP A 605 14.22 -1.64 19.71
N ALA A 606 13.38 -1.69 18.67
CA ALA A 606 12.12 -2.43 18.70
C ALA A 606 12.35 -3.95 18.86
N ARG A 607 13.30 -4.50 18.10
CA ARG A 607 13.70 -5.91 18.21
C ARG A 607 14.28 -6.22 19.59
N MET A 608 15.10 -5.34 20.17
CA MET A 608 15.62 -5.48 21.53
C MET A 608 14.48 -5.48 22.57
N CYS A 609 13.46 -4.65 22.40
CA CYS A 609 12.28 -4.67 23.27
C CYS A 609 11.52 -6.00 23.18
N LYS A 610 11.30 -6.53 21.96
CA LYS A 610 10.67 -7.83 21.74
C LYS A 610 11.46 -8.98 22.37
N ILE A 611 12.80 -8.96 22.28
CA ILE A 611 13.68 -9.98 22.86
C ILE A 611 13.65 -9.93 24.40
N LEU A 612 13.79 -8.73 24.98
CA LEU A 612 13.97 -8.57 26.43
C LEU A 612 12.64 -8.56 27.18
N GLY A 613 11.54 -8.17 26.52
CA GLY A 613 10.24 -7.96 27.12
C GLY A 613 10.33 -6.92 28.24
N LYS A 614 9.81 -7.25 29.43
CA LYS A 614 9.80 -6.35 30.60
C LYS A 614 11.19 -5.85 31.02
N ASP A 615 12.26 -6.62 30.77
CA ASP A 615 13.63 -6.22 31.13
C ASP A 615 14.13 -5.03 30.28
N PHE A 616 13.44 -4.70 29.17
CA PHE A 616 13.73 -3.53 28.36
C PHE A 616 13.34 -2.21 29.05
N GLN A 617 12.44 -2.24 30.03
CA GLN A 617 11.87 -1.04 30.66
C GLN A 617 12.94 -0.07 31.19
N GLN A 618 14.08 -0.58 31.67
CA GLN A 618 15.20 0.23 32.17
C GLN A 618 15.84 1.13 31.10
N TYR A 619 15.68 0.81 29.82
CA TYR A 619 16.26 1.55 28.70
C TYR A 619 15.31 2.61 28.11
N LEU A 620 14.00 2.55 28.42
CA LEU A 620 13.01 3.52 27.92
C LEU A 620 13.42 4.99 28.12
N PRO A 621 13.97 5.43 29.26
CA PRO A 621 14.37 6.83 29.43
C PRO A 621 15.43 7.31 28.44
N LEU A 622 16.21 6.38 27.87
CA LEU A 622 17.28 6.68 26.92
C LEU A 622 16.79 6.62 25.46
N VAL A 623 15.81 5.76 25.17
CA VAL A 623 15.33 5.51 23.80
C VAL A 623 14.11 6.35 23.44
N MET A 624 13.26 6.69 24.41
CA MET A 624 11.99 7.38 24.14
C MET A 624 12.17 8.79 23.58
N GLY A 625 13.15 9.58 24.03
CA GLY A 625 13.35 10.95 23.55
C GLY A 625 13.53 11.03 22.03
N PRO A 626 14.50 10.30 21.46
CA PRO A 626 14.71 10.23 20.01
C PRO A 626 13.52 9.67 19.23
N VAL A 627 12.88 8.60 19.71
CA VAL A 627 11.71 8.00 19.05
C VAL A 627 10.54 8.99 19.00
N LEU A 628 10.28 9.72 20.10
CA LEU A 628 9.25 10.75 20.14
C LEU A 628 9.58 11.94 19.22
N LYS A 629 10.86 12.31 19.08
CA LYS A 629 11.32 13.35 18.13
C LYS A 629 11.01 12.93 16.69
N ALA A 630 11.42 11.72 16.30
CA ALA A 630 11.18 11.18 14.95
C ALA A 630 9.68 11.02 14.65
N ALA A 631 8.90 10.45 15.57
CA ALA A 631 7.45 10.33 15.42
C ALA A 631 6.74 11.70 15.33
N SER A 632 7.32 12.74 15.92
CA SER A 632 6.81 14.12 15.88
C SER A 632 7.34 14.96 14.70
N LEU A 633 8.15 14.38 13.81
CA LEU A 633 8.67 15.06 12.63
C LEU A 633 7.49 15.63 11.81
N LYS A 634 7.60 16.91 11.46
CA LYS A 634 6.66 17.58 10.57
C LYS A 634 7.33 17.66 9.20
N PRO A 635 6.79 17.01 8.17
CA PRO A 635 7.36 17.14 6.83
C PRO A 635 7.27 18.60 6.39
N GLU A 636 8.28 19.03 5.65
CA GLU A 636 8.22 20.31 4.95
C GLU A 636 7.21 20.18 3.80
N VAL A 637 6.28 21.14 3.74
CA VAL A 637 5.28 21.21 2.67
C VAL A 637 5.38 22.57 2.00
N ALA A 638 5.33 22.56 0.69
CA ALA A 638 5.44 23.76 -0.12
C ALA A 638 4.30 23.79 -1.15
N LEU A 639 3.59 24.90 -1.23
CA LEU A 639 2.75 25.19 -2.37
C LEU A 639 3.61 25.97 -3.36
N VAL A 640 3.95 25.32 -4.47
CA VAL A 640 4.84 25.86 -5.48
C VAL A 640 4.12 25.98 -6.81
N ASP A 641 4.54 26.93 -7.63
CA ASP A 641 4.06 27.03 -9.00
C ASP A 641 4.83 26.07 -9.92
N SER A 642 4.39 25.96 -11.18
CA SER A 642 5.01 25.03 -12.14
C SER A 642 6.44 25.40 -12.57
N GLU A 643 6.91 26.64 -12.33
CA GLU A 643 8.31 27.01 -12.56
C GLU A 643 9.19 26.54 -11.38
N ASP A 644 8.74 26.83 -10.16
CA ASP A 644 9.44 26.43 -8.92
C ASP A 644 9.51 24.89 -8.75
N MET A 645 8.46 24.15 -9.17
CA MET A 645 8.45 22.68 -9.16
C MET A 645 9.61 22.09 -9.96
N LYS A 646 9.88 22.60 -11.17
CA LYS A 646 10.94 22.08 -12.05
C LYS A 646 12.35 22.28 -11.47
N GLU A 647 12.54 23.31 -10.65
CA GLU A 647 13.83 23.50 -9.96
C GLU A 647 14.00 22.52 -8.81
N MET A 648 12.89 22.15 -8.15
CA MET A 648 12.87 21.24 -7.00
C MET A 648 12.73 19.75 -7.38
N GLU A 649 12.18 19.41 -8.55
CA GLU A 649 12.07 18.04 -9.07
C GLU A 649 13.43 17.34 -9.20
N ASN A 650 14.51 18.10 -9.38
CA ASN A 650 15.87 17.55 -9.41
C ASN A 650 16.36 17.06 -8.02
N SER A 651 15.61 17.32 -6.94
CA SER A 651 15.88 16.77 -5.62
C SER A 651 15.05 15.51 -5.41
N SER A 652 15.72 14.38 -5.17
CA SER A 652 15.09 13.10 -4.80
C SER A 652 14.19 13.18 -3.56
N ASP A 653 14.36 14.22 -2.74
CA ASP A 653 13.70 14.37 -1.45
C ASP A 653 12.31 15.01 -1.56
N TRP A 654 11.88 15.46 -2.74
CA TRP A 654 10.60 16.14 -2.92
C TRP A 654 9.69 15.40 -3.89
N GLN A 655 8.44 15.18 -3.48
CA GLN A 655 7.37 14.70 -4.34
C GLN A 655 6.29 15.77 -4.49
N PHE A 656 5.75 15.89 -5.70
CA PHE A 656 4.76 16.92 -6.03
C PHE A 656 3.46 16.30 -6.52
N VAL A 657 2.35 16.85 -6.05
CA VAL A 657 1.00 16.56 -6.56
C VAL A 657 0.43 17.84 -7.15
N THR A 658 0.07 17.81 -8.43
CA THR A 658 -0.59 18.94 -9.09
C THR A 658 -2.05 19.02 -8.62
N LEU A 659 -2.44 20.12 -7.98
CA LEU A 659 -3.77 20.33 -7.40
C LEU A 659 -4.80 20.89 -8.41
N GLY A 660 -4.53 20.74 -9.72
CA GLY A 660 -5.17 21.56 -10.74
C GLY A 660 -4.68 23.01 -10.68
N ASP A 661 -5.13 23.85 -11.63
CA ASP A 661 -4.92 25.30 -11.58
C ASP A 661 -3.45 25.81 -11.52
N GLN A 662 -2.48 25.02 -11.99
CA GLN A 662 -1.03 25.32 -11.96
C GLN A 662 -0.43 25.48 -10.55
N GLN A 663 -1.12 25.01 -9.51
CA GLN A 663 -0.56 24.89 -8.17
C GLN A 663 -0.10 23.47 -7.92
N ASN A 664 1.12 23.32 -7.43
CA ASN A 664 1.70 22.04 -7.07
C ASN A 664 1.91 21.99 -5.57
N PHE A 665 1.41 20.94 -4.95
CA PHE A 665 1.67 20.63 -3.56
C PHE A 665 2.91 19.74 -3.48
N GLY A 666 4.03 20.33 -3.07
CA GLY A 666 5.27 19.64 -2.78
C GLY A 666 5.32 19.16 -1.34
N ILE A 667 5.76 17.94 -1.14
CA ILE A 667 6.11 17.38 0.16
C ILE A 667 7.54 16.87 0.14
N CYS A 668 8.31 17.25 1.17
CA CYS A 668 9.60 16.65 1.44
C CYS A 668 9.39 15.25 2.01
N THR A 669 9.78 14.22 1.25
CA THR A 669 9.69 12.80 1.61
C THR A 669 10.79 12.37 2.57
N SER A 670 11.88 13.14 2.69
CA SER A 670 12.92 12.87 3.68
C SER A 670 12.32 12.85 5.09
N GLY A 671 12.66 11.85 5.89
CA GLY A 671 12.11 11.70 7.25
C GLY A 671 10.77 10.97 7.33
N LEU A 672 10.04 10.74 6.22
CA LEU A 672 8.73 10.08 6.28
C LEU A 672 8.84 8.60 6.65
N GLU A 673 9.83 7.89 6.14
CA GLU A 673 10.10 6.50 6.51
C GLU A 673 10.57 6.39 7.97
N GLU A 674 11.43 7.31 8.42
CA GLU A 674 11.87 7.41 9.81
C GLU A 674 10.68 7.62 10.74
N LYS A 675 9.75 8.50 10.34
CA LYS A 675 8.51 8.77 11.08
C LYS A 675 7.63 7.54 11.15
N ALA A 676 7.39 6.86 10.02
CA ALA A 676 6.60 5.62 9.96
C ALA A 676 7.19 4.54 10.87
N THR A 677 8.50 4.34 10.78
CA THR A 677 9.24 3.37 11.60
C THR A 677 9.14 3.72 13.09
N ALA A 678 9.35 4.99 13.46
CA ALA A 678 9.22 5.46 14.84
C ALA A 678 7.79 5.28 15.39
N CYS A 679 6.75 5.52 14.58
CA CYS A 679 5.38 5.22 14.95
C CYS A 679 5.18 3.72 15.21
N GLN A 680 5.68 2.86 14.34
CA GLN A 680 5.59 1.41 14.53
C GLN A 680 6.34 0.92 15.78
N MET A 681 7.45 1.57 16.14
CA MET A 681 8.14 1.29 17.41
C MET A 681 7.27 1.60 18.62
N LEU A 682 6.55 2.72 18.61
CA LEU A 682 5.68 3.11 19.71
C LEU A 682 4.53 2.12 19.89
N VAL A 683 3.99 1.58 18.79
CA VAL A 683 3.05 0.44 18.81
C VAL A 683 3.68 -0.77 19.50
N CYS A 684 4.88 -1.16 19.06
CA CYS A 684 5.61 -2.30 19.62
C CYS A 684 5.86 -2.12 21.13
N TYR A 685 6.33 -0.95 21.57
CA TYR A 685 6.58 -0.67 22.98
C TYR A 685 5.30 -0.74 23.82
N ALA A 686 4.19 -0.18 23.35
CA ALA A 686 2.92 -0.26 24.05
C ALA A 686 2.46 -1.72 24.17
N ARG A 687 2.53 -2.49 23.09
CA ARG A 687 2.12 -3.90 23.03
C ARG A 687 2.95 -4.81 23.93
N GLU A 688 4.28 -4.74 23.83
CA GLU A 688 5.18 -5.67 24.51
C GLU A 688 5.36 -5.35 26.01
N LEU A 689 5.39 -4.06 26.37
CA LEU A 689 5.69 -3.62 27.74
C LEU A 689 4.45 -3.45 28.61
N LYS A 690 3.28 -3.24 28.00
CA LYS A 690 1.98 -3.07 28.68
C LYS A 690 2.09 -2.02 29.80
N GLU A 691 1.83 -2.40 31.06
CA GLU A 691 1.94 -1.55 32.24
C GLU A 691 3.29 -0.83 32.37
N GLY A 692 4.38 -1.43 31.87
CA GLY A 692 5.72 -0.84 31.88
C GLY A 692 5.83 0.43 31.02
N PHE A 693 4.93 0.61 30.05
CA PHE A 693 4.86 1.77 29.17
C PHE A 693 3.88 2.86 29.65
N ALA A 694 3.18 2.62 30.76
CA ALA A 694 2.15 3.53 31.28
C ALA A 694 2.68 4.95 31.55
N ALA A 695 3.99 5.13 31.79
CA ALA A 695 4.60 6.44 31.98
C ALA A 695 4.48 7.35 30.74
N TYR A 696 4.51 6.77 29.55
CA TYR A 696 4.59 7.46 28.26
C TYR A 696 3.28 7.50 27.48
N SER A 697 2.26 6.75 27.93
CA SER A 697 1.03 6.53 27.16
C SER A 697 0.32 7.83 26.75
N GLU A 698 0.25 8.82 27.64
CA GLU A 698 -0.40 10.11 27.32
C GLU A 698 0.32 10.90 26.23
N ASP A 699 1.65 10.97 26.33
CA ASP A 699 2.47 11.74 25.40
C ASP A 699 2.42 11.10 24.02
N VAL A 700 2.44 9.77 23.97
CA VAL A 700 2.27 9.02 22.73
C VAL A 700 0.87 9.20 22.15
N VAL A 701 -0.20 9.18 22.96
CA VAL A 701 -1.57 9.47 22.47
C VAL A 701 -1.65 10.87 21.85
N LYS A 702 -1.02 11.88 22.46
CA LYS A 702 -1.00 13.26 21.93
C LYS A 702 -0.25 13.38 20.60
N ILE A 703 0.68 12.47 20.31
CA ILE A 703 1.38 12.40 19.02
C ILE A 703 0.57 11.57 18.01
N MET A 704 0.09 10.39 18.39
CA MET A 704 -0.56 9.45 17.48
C MET A 704 -1.93 9.92 16.99
N VAL A 705 -2.72 10.56 17.85
CA VAL A 705 -4.09 10.98 17.48
C VAL A 705 -4.11 11.96 16.29
N PRO A 706 -3.27 13.02 16.23
CA PRO A 706 -3.14 13.84 15.03
C PRO A 706 -2.68 13.08 13.78
N LEU A 707 -1.90 12.01 13.94
CA LEU A 707 -1.37 11.22 12.83
C LEU A 707 -2.42 10.33 12.14
N LEU A 708 -3.60 10.16 12.75
CA LEU A 708 -4.77 9.57 12.08
C LEU A 708 -5.23 10.35 10.84
N LYS A 709 -4.74 11.59 10.65
CA LYS A 709 -5.06 12.45 9.49
C LYS A 709 -3.81 12.83 8.72
N PHE A 710 -2.75 12.03 8.85
CA PHE A 710 -1.49 12.24 8.14
C PHE A 710 -1.56 11.55 6.76
N TYR A 711 -2.27 12.17 5.82
CA TYR A 711 -2.53 11.60 4.48
C TYR A 711 -1.30 11.44 3.58
N PHE A 712 -0.11 11.78 4.09
CA PHE A 712 1.14 11.68 3.35
C PHE A 712 1.78 10.30 3.42
N ASN A 713 1.35 9.45 4.37
CA ASN A 713 1.92 8.10 4.51
C ASN A 713 0.93 7.16 5.22
N ASP A 714 0.60 6.05 4.57
CA ASP A 714 -0.38 5.07 5.06
C ASP A 714 0.13 4.32 6.28
N SER A 715 1.40 3.92 6.28
CA SER A 715 2.02 3.22 7.41
C SER A 715 2.00 4.05 8.70
N VAL A 716 2.17 5.38 8.61
CA VAL A 716 2.02 6.29 9.76
C VAL A 716 0.58 6.26 10.29
N ARG A 717 -0.42 6.31 9.41
CA ARG A 717 -1.84 6.25 9.75
C ARG A 717 -2.24 4.91 10.39
N ILE A 718 -1.76 3.81 9.81
CA ILE A 718 -1.96 2.44 10.32
C ILE A 718 -1.31 2.29 11.70
N ALA A 719 -0.05 2.69 11.86
CA ALA A 719 0.63 2.62 13.16
C ALA A 719 -0.05 3.51 14.22
N ALA A 720 -0.52 4.70 13.83
CA ALA A 720 -1.25 5.59 14.71
C ALA A 720 -2.53 4.93 15.24
N THR A 721 -3.35 4.33 14.37
CA THR A 721 -4.58 3.64 14.80
C THR A 721 -4.27 2.36 15.58
N GLU A 722 -3.32 1.54 15.16
CA GLU A 722 -2.93 0.28 15.82
C GLU A 722 -2.48 0.53 17.28
N SER A 723 -1.83 1.67 17.53
CA SER A 723 -1.32 2.03 18.86
C SER A 723 -2.42 2.23 19.91
N LEU A 724 -3.60 2.72 19.51
CA LEU A 724 -4.63 3.24 20.43
C LEU A 724 -5.13 2.21 21.46
N PRO A 725 -5.55 0.98 21.08
CA PRO A 725 -5.98 -0.03 22.05
C PRO A 725 -4.86 -0.41 23.03
N TYR A 726 -3.62 -0.54 22.54
CA TYR A 726 -2.47 -0.86 23.41
C TYR A 726 -2.15 0.27 24.39
N LEU A 727 -2.23 1.54 23.94
CA LEU A 727 -2.04 2.69 24.82
C LEU A 727 -3.12 2.75 25.92
N LEU A 728 -4.38 2.42 25.59
CA LEU A 728 -5.46 2.28 26.57
C LEU A 728 -5.16 1.14 27.56
N GLU A 729 -4.67 -0.01 27.08
CA GLU A 729 -4.25 -1.13 27.95
C GLU A 729 -3.12 -0.71 28.90
N CYS A 730 -2.07 -0.05 28.41
CA CYS A 730 -0.98 0.50 29.22
C CYS A 730 -1.51 1.46 30.30
N ALA A 731 -2.48 2.30 29.96
CA ALA A 731 -3.02 3.32 30.85
C ALA A 731 -3.90 2.76 31.98
N LYS A 732 -4.38 1.51 31.90
CA LYS A 732 -5.26 0.89 32.92
C LYS A 732 -4.69 0.95 34.33
N ILE A 733 -3.37 0.81 34.48
CA ILE A 733 -2.71 0.88 35.80
C ILE A 733 -2.84 2.25 36.49
N ARG A 734 -3.12 3.33 35.73
CA ARG A 734 -3.34 4.68 36.25
C ARG A 734 -4.78 4.92 36.76
N GLY A 735 -5.68 3.95 36.57
CA GLY A 735 -7.07 3.99 37.02
C GLY A 735 -8.08 4.36 35.94
N GLU A 736 -9.34 3.98 36.16
CA GLU A 736 -10.42 4.08 35.17
C GLU A 736 -10.73 5.52 34.73
N GLU A 737 -10.66 6.50 35.64
CA GLU A 737 -10.89 7.92 35.33
C GLU A 737 -9.84 8.48 34.35
N TYR A 738 -8.58 8.04 34.50
CA TYR A 738 -7.50 8.42 33.62
C TYR A 738 -7.72 7.87 32.20
N VAL A 739 -8.07 6.57 32.11
CA VAL A 739 -8.39 5.91 30.84
C VAL A 739 -9.61 6.54 30.18
N ALA A 740 -10.68 6.81 30.93
CA ALA A 740 -11.89 7.46 30.43
C ALA A 740 -11.60 8.86 29.89
N THR A 741 -10.75 9.63 30.56
CA THR A 741 -10.31 10.95 30.08
C THR A 741 -9.51 10.81 28.79
N MET A 742 -8.56 9.87 28.74
CA MET A 742 -7.73 9.63 27.56
C MET A 742 -8.57 9.24 26.34
N TRP A 743 -9.51 8.31 26.54
CA TRP A 743 -10.45 7.85 25.54
C TRP A 743 -11.41 8.96 25.07
N GLY A 744 -12.19 9.53 25.99
CA GLY A 744 -13.26 10.47 25.65
C GLY A 744 -12.79 11.84 25.19
N THR A 745 -11.61 12.30 25.66
CA THR A 745 -11.10 13.64 25.30
C THR A 745 -10.24 13.62 24.05
N TYR A 746 -9.37 12.62 23.91
CA TYR A 746 -8.36 12.61 22.84
C TYR A 746 -8.69 11.60 21.74
N ILE A 747 -8.98 10.36 22.10
CA ILE A 747 -8.99 9.26 21.13
C ILE A 747 -10.33 9.18 20.38
N CYS A 748 -11.44 8.94 21.07
CA CYS A 748 -12.72 8.59 20.45
C CYS A 748 -13.21 9.64 19.44
N PRO A 749 -13.27 10.96 19.75
CA PRO A 749 -13.77 11.94 18.80
C PRO A 749 -12.91 12.04 17.53
N ASN A 750 -11.59 11.91 17.68
CA ASN A 750 -10.67 12.00 16.55
C ASN A 750 -10.65 10.72 15.71
N LEU A 751 -10.72 9.55 16.34
CA LEU A 751 -10.80 8.26 15.65
C LEU A 751 -12.09 8.16 14.84
N LEU A 752 -13.24 8.50 15.42
CA LEU A 752 -14.51 8.54 14.69
C LEU A 752 -14.46 9.50 13.51
N LYS A 753 -13.89 10.70 13.71
CA LYS A 753 -13.73 11.66 12.63
C LYS A 753 -12.80 11.14 11.55
N ALA A 754 -11.73 10.44 11.92
CA ALA A 754 -10.76 9.90 10.98
C ALA A 754 -11.37 8.78 10.12
N ILE A 755 -12.15 7.86 10.73
CA ILE A 755 -12.91 6.83 9.98
C ILE A 755 -13.88 7.47 8.96
N GLU A 756 -14.52 8.60 9.31
CA GLU A 756 -15.47 9.28 8.43
C GLU A 756 -14.84 9.84 7.15
N ILE A 757 -13.58 10.27 7.23
CA ILE A 757 -12.89 11.02 6.16
C ILE A 757 -11.70 10.26 5.57
N GLU A 758 -11.53 8.98 5.90
CA GLU A 758 -10.44 8.14 5.42
C GLU A 758 -10.61 7.85 3.92
N PRO A 759 -9.70 8.34 3.04
CA PRO A 759 -9.82 8.14 1.61
C PRO A 759 -9.49 6.71 1.16
N GLU A 760 -8.55 6.03 1.83
CA GLU A 760 -7.98 4.76 1.37
C GLU A 760 -8.77 3.56 1.90
N GLN A 761 -9.29 2.73 0.98
CA GLN A 761 -10.07 1.53 1.34
C GLN A 761 -9.22 0.46 2.03
N SER A 762 -7.90 0.46 1.84
CA SER A 762 -6.96 -0.42 2.51
C SER A 762 -6.66 0.00 3.96
N VAL A 763 -6.76 1.29 4.29
CA VAL A 763 -6.46 1.84 5.63
C VAL A 763 -7.70 1.86 6.53
N LEU A 764 -8.88 2.11 5.96
CA LEU A 764 -10.16 2.16 6.68
C LEU A 764 -10.46 0.91 7.55
N PRO A 765 -10.23 -0.34 7.08
CA PRO A 765 -10.35 -1.55 7.88
C PRO A 765 -9.54 -1.52 9.18
N GLU A 766 -8.31 -1.00 9.15
CA GLU A 766 -7.43 -0.91 10.32
C GLU A 766 -7.98 0.07 11.38
N TYR A 767 -8.67 1.10 10.93
CA TYR A 767 -9.32 2.07 11.83
C TYR A 767 -10.53 1.45 12.53
N LEU A 768 -11.35 0.72 11.77
CA LEU A 768 -12.50 -0.02 12.30
C LEU A 768 -12.05 -1.13 13.27
N ALA A 769 -10.99 -1.87 12.92
CA ALA A 769 -10.41 -2.91 13.78
C ALA A 769 -9.87 -2.33 15.10
N SER A 770 -9.13 -1.22 15.03
CA SER A 770 -8.66 -0.51 16.22
C SER A 770 -9.82 0.01 17.08
N PHE A 771 -10.86 0.56 16.45
CA PHE A 771 -12.04 1.04 17.15
C PHE A 771 -12.77 -0.09 17.89
N ALA A 772 -12.97 -1.24 17.22
CA ALA A 772 -13.52 -2.45 17.83
C ALA A 772 -12.68 -2.90 19.03
N LYS A 773 -11.35 -2.95 18.87
CA LYS A 773 -10.43 -3.32 19.95
C LYS A 773 -10.47 -2.35 21.14
N CYS A 774 -10.62 -1.05 20.88
CA CYS A 774 -10.80 -0.05 21.94
C CYS A 774 -12.10 -0.30 22.72
N ILE A 775 -13.20 -0.63 22.02
CA ILE A 775 -14.48 -0.96 22.66
C ILE A 775 -14.34 -2.19 23.55
N GLU A 776 -13.73 -3.28 23.06
CA GLU A 776 -13.46 -4.48 23.86
C GLU A 776 -12.61 -4.17 25.09
N THR A 777 -11.58 -3.35 24.90
CA THR A 777 -10.63 -3.01 25.96
C THR A 777 -11.28 -2.21 27.08
N LEU A 778 -12.22 -1.33 26.76
CA LEU A 778 -12.90 -0.43 27.69
C LEU A 778 -14.20 -1.00 28.25
N GLY A 779 -14.88 -1.86 27.49
CA GLY A 779 -16.14 -2.48 27.88
C GLY A 779 -17.33 -1.52 27.94
N LYS A 780 -18.32 -1.90 28.73
CA LYS A 780 -19.60 -1.18 28.83
C LYS A 780 -19.45 0.22 29.41
N GLY A 781 -20.04 1.21 28.74
CA GLY A 781 -20.02 2.62 29.17
C GLY A 781 -18.84 3.41 28.63
N CYS A 782 -18.09 2.85 27.67
CA CYS A 782 -17.00 3.55 26.98
C CYS A 782 -17.49 4.72 26.11
N LEU A 783 -18.75 4.73 25.68
CA LEU A 783 -19.35 5.80 24.88
C LEU A 783 -20.51 6.46 25.64
N ASN A 784 -20.62 7.78 25.51
CA ASN A 784 -21.83 8.53 25.88
C ASN A 784 -22.85 8.50 24.73
N ASP A 785 -24.07 9.00 24.96
CA ASP A 785 -25.15 8.99 23.97
C ASP A 785 -24.83 9.76 22.69
N GLN A 786 -24.05 10.85 22.78
CA GLN A 786 -23.64 11.66 21.62
C GLN A 786 -22.63 10.90 20.74
N ASP A 787 -21.62 10.28 21.37
CA ASP A 787 -20.62 9.51 20.64
C ASP A 787 -21.24 8.26 20.04
N MET A 788 -22.16 7.59 20.75
CA MET A 788 -22.93 6.47 20.20
C MET A 788 -23.77 6.89 18.99
N GLY A 789 -24.41 8.07 19.02
CA GLY A 789 -25.12 8.61 17.86
C GLY A 789 -24.20 8.89 16.66
N SER A 790 -22.96 9.30 16.92
CA SER A 790 -21.93 9.51 15.89
C SER A 790 -21.49 8.19 15.27
N VAL A 791 -21.32 7.13 16.08
CA VAL A 791 -21.04 5.77 15.61
C VAL A 791 -22.16 5.25 14.70
N VAL A 792 -23.42 5.41 15.09
CA VAL A 792 -24.56 4.98 14.26
C VAL A 792 -24.56 5.69 12.90
N THR A 793 -24.32 7.00 12.90
CA THR A 793 -24.26 7.80 11.67
C THR A 793 -23.11 7.35 10.76
N LEU A 794 -21.96 7.05 11.36
CA LEU A 794 -20.78 6.54 10.66
C LEU A 794 -21.06 5.17 10.01
N LEU A 795 -21.59 4.21 10.78
CA LEU A 795 -21.92 2.88 10.27
C LEU A 795 -23.00 2.93 9.18
N ASP A 796 -24.01 3.79 9.33
CA ASP A 796 -25.04 4.02 8.31
C ASP A 796 -24.44 4.53 6.99
N ASN A 797 -23.50 5.48 7.05
CA ASN A 797 -22.81 5.99 5.87
C ASN A 797 -21.93 4.92 5.20
N LEU A 798 -21.16 4.15 5.97
CA LEU A 798 -20.31 3.07 5.45
C LEU A 798 -21.15 1.99 4.76
N LEU A 799 -22.24 1.55 5.38
CA LEU A 799 -23.16 0.57 4.79
C LEU A 799 -23.84 1.09 3.52
N LYS A 800 -24.24 2.37 3.48
CA LYS A 800 -24.76 3.00 2.25
C LYS A 800 -23.73 2.99 1.13
N GLN A 801 -22.48 3.35 1.42
CA GLN A 801 -21.40 3.37 0.44
C GLN A 801 -21.12 1.98 -0.12
N HIS A 802 -21.11 0.94 0.71
CA HIS A 802 -21.00 -0.46 0.26
C HIS A 802 -22.05 -0.80 -0.81
N PHE A 803 -23.34 -0.46 -0.59
CA PHE A 803 -24.36 -0.69 -1.61
C PHE A 803 -24.19 0.17 -2.87
N VAL A 804 -23.68 1.40 -2.75
CA VAL A 804 -23.39 2.27 -3.90
C VAL A 804 -22.26 1.68 -4.74
N ARG A 805 -21.16 1.25 -4.11
CA ARG A 805 -20.02 0.62 -4.79
C ARG A 805 -20.44 -0.64 -5.54
N LEU A 806 -21.26 -1.49 -4.93
CA LEU A 806 -21.81 -2.65 -5.62
C LEU A 806 -22.61 -2.29 -6.89
N VAL A 807 -23.42 -1.22 -6.86
CA VAL A 807 -24.12 -0.76 -8.06
C VAL A 807 -23.15 -0.20 -9.10
N GLN A 808 -22.12 0.55 -8.68
CA GLN A 808 -21.07 1.05 -9.57
C GLN A 808 -20.33 -0.10 -10.27
N ARG A 809 -19.96 -1.16 -9.54
CA ARG A 809 -19.36 -2.38 -10.12
C ARG A 809 -20.30 -3.02 -11.15
N GLN A 810 -21.62 -3.05 -10.90
CA GLN A 810 -22.60 -3.55 -11.89
C GLN A 810 -22.73 -2.67 -13.13
N GLU A 811 -22.60 -1.35 -13.00
CA GLU A 811 -22.60 -0.44 -14.16
C GLU A 811 -21.29 -0.54 -14.96
N LYS A 812 -20.13 -0.68 -14.29
CA LYS A 812 -18.84 -0.92 -14.95
C LYS A 812 -18.87 -2.19 -15.83
N ARG A 813 -19.56 -3.25 -15.41
CA ARG A 813 -19.80 -4.48 -16.21
C ARG A 813 -20.62 -4.27 -17.48
N LYS A 814 -21.29 -3.12 -17.63
CA LYS A 814 -22.07 -2.77 -18.84
C LYS A 814 -21.30 -1.86 -19.79
N ASP A 815 -20.10 -1.41 -19.42
CA ASP A 815 -19.27 -0.56 -20.27
C ASP A 815 -18.84 -1.31 -21.54
N GLU A 816 -18.65 -0.59 -22.65
CA GLU A 816 -18.24 -1.21 -23.93
C GLU A 816 -16.82 -1.79 -23.89
N ASP A 817 -16.00 -1.35 -22.93
CA ASP A 817 -14.64 -1.84 -22.69
C ASP A 817 -14.60 -2.97 -21.64
N TYR A 818 -15.73 -3.48 -21.15
CA TYR A 818 -15.72 -4.63 -20.24
C TYR A 818 -15.07 -5.87 -20.89
N ASP A 819 -14.09 -6.45 -20.19
CA ASP A 819 -13.41 -7.69 -20.57
C ASP A 819 -13.02 -8.51 -19.32
N ASP A 820 -12.40 -9.68 -19.53
CA ASP A 820 -12.05 -10.61 -18.44
C ASP A 820 -11.13 -9.97 -17.38
N ILE A 821 -10.21 -9.07 -17.76
CA ILE A 821 -9.27 -8.43 -16.82
C ILE A 821 -9.96 -7.31 -16.05
N VAL A 822 -10.90 -6.60 -16.68
CA VAL A 822 -11.77 -5.67 -15.94
C VAL A 822 -12.60 -6.43 -14.91
N GLU A 823 -13.08 -7.64 -15.21
CA GLU A 823 -13.77 -8.46 -14.20
C GLU A 823 -12.85 -8.83 -13.03
N GLU A 824 -11.59 -9.18 -13.28
CA GLU A 824 -10.60 -9.45 -12.21
C GLU A 824 -10.45 -8.23 -11.27
N SER A 825 -10.22 -7.03 -11.81
CA SER A 825 -10.14 -5.80 -10.99
C SER A 825 -11.46 -5.49 -10.25
N LEU A 826 -12.62 -5.78 -10.84
CA LEU A 826 -13.91 -5.63 -10.16
C LEU A 826 -14.13 -6.66 -9.06
N MET A 827 -13.47 -7.83 -9.12
CA MET A 827 -13.46 -8.81 -8.06
C MET A 827 -12.56 -8.33 -6.91
N ASP A 828 -11.38 -7.77 -7.20
CA ASP A 828 -10.51 -7.16 -6.19
C ASP A 828 -11.24 -6.01 -5.45
N GLU A 829 -11.93 -5.12 -6.18
CA GLU A 829 -12.78 -4.07 -5.60
C GLU A 829 -13.94 -4.64 -4.74
N ASP A 830 -14.40 -5.86 -5.02
CA ASP A 830 -15.45 -6.53 -4.22
C ASP A 830 -14.86 -7.16 -2.95
N GLU A 831 -13.64 -7.71 -3.04
CA GLU A 831 -12.90 -8.27 -1.91
C GLU A 831 -12.50 -7.19 -0.89
N GLU A 832 -11.99 -6.04 -1.35
CA GLU A 832 -11.70 -4.89 -0.50
C GLU A 832 -12.96 -4.38 0.24
N ASP A 833 -14.07 -4.26 -0.48
CA ASP A 833 -15.36 -3.83 0.08
C ASP A 833 -15.93 -4.86 1.07
N ALA A 834 -15.71 -6.15 0.82
CA ALA A 834 -16.04 -7.23 1.74
C ALA A 834 -15.15 -7.21 3.00
N TYR A 835 -13.89 -6.81 2.88
CA TYR A 835 -12.99 -6.64 4.03
C TYR A 835 -13.40 -5.45 4.92
N VAL A 836 -13.83 -4.33 4.32
CA VAL A 836 -14.45 -3.24 5.09
C VAL A 836 -15.72 -3.73 5.82
N LEU A 837 -16.57 -4.52 5.13
CA LEU A 837 -17.78 -5.08 5.72
C LEU A 837 -17.46 -6.04 6.88
N SER A 838 -16.39 -6.81 6.80
CA SER A 838 -15.93 -7.66 7.91
C SER A 838 -15.54 -6.82 9.13
N LYS A 839 -14.87 -5.69 8.94
CA LYS A 839 -14.51 -4.79 10.05
C LYS A 839 -15.68 -4.02 10.63
N ILE A 840 -16.72 -3.76 9.83
CA ILE A 840 -18.01 -3.32 10.37
C ILE A 840 -18.61 -4.39 11.28
N ALA A 841 -18.54 -5.67 10.88
CA ALA A 841 -18.98 -6.78 11.72
C ALA A 841 -18.14 -6.86 13.01
N ASP A 842 -16.81 -6.72 12.97
CA ASP A 842 -15.94 -6.67 14.16
C ASP A 842 -16.35 -5.56 15.14
N VAL A 843 -16.70 -4.37 14.64
CA VAL A 843 -17.21 -3.27 15.48
C VAL A 843 -18.53 -3.67 16.15
N LEU A 844 -19.45 -4.30 15.42
CA LEU A 844 -20.73 -4.77 15.99
C LEU A 844 -20.53 -5.90 17.00
N HIS A 845 -19.65 -6.86 16.71
CA HIS A 845 -19.23 -7.92 17.61
C HIS A 845 -18.74 -7.32 18.93
N SER A 846 -17.82 -6.35 18.88
CA SER A 846 -17.30 -5.68 20.08
C SER A 846 -18.39 -5.02 20.93
N PHE A 847 -19.40 -4.40 20.29
CA PHE A 847 -20.54 -3.83 21.00
C PHE A 847 -21.45 -4.90 21.60
N PHE A 848 -21.77 -5.97 20.87
CA PHE A 848 -22.58 -7.06 21.40
C PHE A 848 -21.88 -7.78 22.56
N GLY A 849 -20.59 -8.12 22.42
CA GLY A 849 -19.81 -8.77 23.47
C GLY A 849 -19.74 -7.95 24.76
N THR A 850 -19.62 -6.62 24.66
CA THR A 850 -19.48 -5.73 25.82
C THR A 850 -20.81 -5.22 26.39
N HIS A 851 -21.76 -4.83 25.55
CA HIS A 851 -23.03 -4.20 25.93
C HIS A 851 -24.22 -5.16 25.94
N LYS A 852 -24.11 -6.32 25.28
CA LYS A 852 -25.15 -7.37 25.25
C LYS A 852 -26.50 -6.82 24.82
N GLU A 853 -27.58 -7.22 25.50
CA GLU A 853 -28.97 -6.78 25.25
C GLU A 853 -29.14 -5.26 25.22
N SER A 854 -28.29 -4.47 25.92
CA SER A 854 -28.43 -3.01 25.95
C SER A 854 -28.04 -2.32 24.64
N PHE A 855 -27.37 -3.02 23.72
CA PHE A 855 -27.04 -2.50 22.39
C PHE A 855 -28.18 -2.65 21.38
N LEU A 856 -29.15 -3.54 21.63
CA LEU A 856 -30.23 -3.83 20.68
C LEU A 856 -30.99 -2.59 20.16
N PRO A 857 -31.38 -1.59 20.98
CA PRO A 857 -32.06 -0.40 20.47
C PRO A 857 -31.20 0.46 19.52
N VAL A 858 -29.88 0.39 19.67
CA VAL A 858 -28.93 1.07 18.77
C VAL A 858 -28.84 0.27 17.46
N PHE A 859 -28.65 -1.05 17.56
CA PHE A 859 -28.60 -1.95 16.41
C PHE A 859 -29.87 -1.87 15.54
N GLU A 860 -31.06 -1.75 16.15
CA GLU A 860 -32.34 -1.59 15.43
C GLU A 860 -32.34 -0.46 14.38
N GLN A 861 -31.49 0.57 14.54
CA GLN A 861 -31.39 1.69 13.59
C GLN A 861 -30.65 1.31 12.29
N ILE A 862 -29.70 0.37 12.35
CA ILE A 862 -28.88 -0.09 11.21
C ILE A 862 -29.23 -1.51 10.76
N MET A 863 -30.03 -2.24 11.55
CA MET A 863 -30.54 -3.58 11.27
C MET A 863 -31.09 -3.76 9.84
N PRO A 864 -31.82 -2.79 9.23
CA PRO A 864 -32.34 -2.98 7.87
C PRO A 864 -31.28 -3.29 6.80
N TYR A 865 -30.04 -2.83 6.99
CA TYR A 865 -28.93 -3.16 6.09
C TYR A 865 -28.56 -4.65 6.16
N PHE A 866 -28.45 -5.21 7.36
CA PHE A 866 -28.13 -6.63 7.57
C PHE A 866 -29.26 -7.56 7.11
N VAL A 867 -30.51 -7.12 7.19
CA VAL A 867 -31.64 -7.83 6.54
C VAL A 867 -31.47 -7.85 5.03
N LYS A 868 -31.05 -6.72 4.43
CA LYS A 868 -30.84 -6.60 2.98
C LYS A 868 -29.63 -7.42 2.51
N LEU A 869 -28.53 -7.42 3.26
CA LEU A 869 -27.31 -8.21 2.96
C LEU A 869 -27.60 -9.72 2.96
N LEU A 870 -28.54 -10.17 3.79
CA LEU A 870 -28.91 -11.58 3.91
C LEU A 870 -29.84 -12.09 2.79
N LEU A 871 -30.28 -11.24 1.87
CA LEU A 871 -31.18 -11.65 0.80
C LEU A 871 -30.49 -12.65 -0.16
N PRO A 872 -31.23 -13.65 -0.72
CA PRO A 872 -30.64 -14.70 -1.55
C PRO A 872 -29.95 -14.23 -2.84
N ASP A 873 -30.31 -13.05 -3.34
CA ASP A 873 -29.77 -12.45 -4.56
C ASP A 873 -28.50 -11.60 -4.32
N ARG A 874 -28.06 -11.47 -3.07
CA ARG A 874 -26.81 -10.79 -2.70
C ARG A 874 -25.58 -11.65 -2.99
N PRO A 875 -24.38 -11.06 -3.11
CA PRO A 875 -23.11 -11.79 -3.09
C PRO A 875 -22.97 -12.70 -1.87
N TRP A 876 -22.12 -13.72 -1.97
CA TRP A 876 -21.93 -14.66 -0.86
C TRP A 876 -21.26 -14.01 0.36
N SER A 877 -20.35 -13.07 0.14
CA SER A 877 -19.66 -12.27 1.17
C SER A 877 -20.65 -11.45 1.99
N ASP A 878 -21.61 -10.76 1.35
CA ASP A 878 -22.71 -10.08 2.04
C ASP A 878 -23.49 -11.01 2.95
N ARG A 879 -23.87 -12.19 2.43
CA ARG A 879 -24.67 -13.16 3.20
C ARG A 879 -23.86 -13.71 4.37
N GLN A 880 -22.57 -13.99 4.17
CA GLN A 880 -21.67 -14.44 5.24
C GLN A 880 -21.61 -13.41 6.36
N TRP A 881 -21.24 -12.16 6.06
CA TRP A 881 -21.09 -11.13 7.11
C TRP A 881 -22.41 -10.73 7.76
N ALA A 882 -23.52 -10.79 7.01
CA ALA A 882 -24.84 -10.64 7.62
C ALA A 882 -25.14 -11.76 8.63
N LEU A 883 -24.82 -13.01 8.29
CA LEU A 883 -24.98 -14.15 9.22
C LEU A 883 -24.11 -13.94 10.46
N CYS A 884 -22.82 -13.59 10.32
CA CYS A 884 -21.94 -13.34 11.47
C CYS A 884 -22.51 -12.30 12.45
N VAL A 885 -23.07 -11.19 11.94
CA VAL A 885 -23.70 -10.18 12.81
C VAL A 885 -24.97 -10.71 13.50
N TRP A 886 -25.75 -11.57 12.84
CA TRP A 886 -26.88 -12.25 13.48
C TRP A 886 -26.44 -13.30 14.49
N ASP A 887 -25.30 -13.93 14.27
CA ASP A 887 -24.70 -14.87 15.22
C ASP A 887 -24.33 -14.15 16.52
N ASP A 888 -23.70 -12.97 16.42
CA ASP A 888 -23.39 -12.10 17.57
C ASP A 888 -24.65 -11.68 18.35
N VAL A 889 -25.72 -11.35 17.63
CA VAL A 889 -27.03 -11.03 18.24
C VAL A 889 -27.50 -12.22 19.06
N ILE A 890 -27.39 -13.45 18.56
CA ILE A 890 -27.85 -14.66 19.24
C ILE A 890 -26.95 -14.99 20.44
N GLU A 891 -25.63 -15.02 20.23
CA GLU A 891 -24.63 -15.37 21.22
C GLU A 891 -24.70 -14.44 22.45
N HIS A 892 -24.74 -13.13 22.21
CA HIS A 892 -24.59 -12.14 23.27
C HIS A 892 -25.92 -11.63 23.85
N THR A 893 -27.07 -11.91 23.19
CA THR A 893 -28.40 -11.52 23.71
C THR A 893 -29.31 -12.71 24.04
N GLY A 894 -28.88 -13.93 23.73
CA GLY A 894 -29.54 -15.17 24.12
C GLY A 894 -31.02 -15.22 23.70
N PRO A 895 -31.96 -15.56 24.60
CA PRO A 895 -33.38 -15.70 24.26
C PRO A 895 -34.05 -14.42 23.73
N VAL A 896 -33.50 -13.23 24.01
CA VAL A 896 -34.06 -11.95 23.51
C VAL A 896 -33.96 -11.85 22.00
N SER A 897 -32.94 -12.49 21.39
CA SER A 897 -32.75 -12.57 19.93
C SER A 897 -33.98 -13.09 19.19
N PHE A 898 -34.81 -13.94 19.84
CA PHE A 898 -36.00 -14.54 19.23
C PHE A 898 -37.04 -13.50 18.77
N LYS A 899 -37.00 -12.28 19.32
CA LYS A 899 -37.80 -11.14 18.85
C LYS A 899 -37.53 -10.81 17.37
N TYR A 900 -36.30 -11.03 16.90
CA TYR A 900 -35.85 -10.66 15.55
C TYR A 900 -35.85 -11.83 14.57
N LYS A 901 -36.36 -13.01 14.96
CA LYS A 901 -36.30 -14.23 14.14
C LYS A 901 -36.84 -14.08 12.71
N GLU A 902 -37.82 -13.20 12.50
CA GLU A 902 -38.42 -12.96 11.17
C GLU A 902 -37.43 -12.33 10.18
N PHE A 903 -36.32 -11.75 10.67
CA PHE A 903 -35.33 -11.06 9.86
C PHE A 903 -34.16 -11.93 9.42
N PHE A 904 -33.86 -13.02 10.15
CA PHE A 904 -32.65 -13.81 9.89
C PHE A 904 -32.89 -15.32 9.86
N LEU A 905 -33.85 -15.83 10.63
CA LEU A 905 -33.89 -17.26 10.97
C LEU A 905 -34.13 -18.14 9.74
N GLU A 906 -35.07 -17.77 8.87
CA GLU A 906 -35.38 -18.54 7.66
C GLU A 906 -34.16 -18.65 6.74
N GLN A 907 -33.45 -17.54 6.52
CA GLN A 907 -32.27 -17.53 5.67
C GLN A 907 -31.09 -18.23 6.34
N MET A 908 -30.86 -18.05 7.64
CA MET A 908 -29.83 -18.76 8.38
C MET A 908 -30.00 -20.28 8.30
N VAL A 909 -31.23 -20.80 8.45
CA VAL A 909 -31.52 -22.23 8.30
C VAL A 909 -31.31 -22.72 6.85
N ALA A 910 -31.66 -21.90 5.85
CA ALA A 910 -31.42 -22.21 4.45
C ALA A 910 -29.91 -22.27 4.11
N SER A 911 -29.13 -21.34 4.68
CA SER A 911 -27.70 -21.17 4.46
C SER A 911 -26.83 -22.31 5.00
N ILE A 912 -27.35 -23.17 5.88
CA ILE A 912 -26.66 -24.41 6.31
C ILE A 912 -26.24 -25.24 5.09
N THR A 913 -27.04 -25.22 4.02
CA THR A 913 -26.79 -25.97 2.79
C THR A 913 -26.44 -25.06 1.60
N ASP A 914 -25.90 -23.86 1.85
CA ASP A 914 -25.41 -22.97 0.79
C ASP A 914 -24.29 -23.67 -0.02
N LYS A 915 -24.10 -23.26 -1.28
CA LYS A 915 -23.03 -23.78 -2.14
C LYS A 915 -21.63 -23.33 -1.66
N THR A 916 -21.55 -22.22 -0.95
CA THR A 916 -20.31 -21.53 -0.54
C THR A 916 -19.93 -21.96 0.87
N ALA A 917 -18.68 -22.36 1.10
CA ALA A 917 -18.25 -22.93 2.38
C ALA A 917 -18.35 -21.92 3.54
N GLU A 918 -17.97 -20.68 3.30
CA GLU A 918 -17.94 -19.57 4.24
C GLU A 918 -19.36 -19.22 4.73
N VAL A 919 -20.34 -19.24 3.82
CA VAL A 919 -21.76 -19.03 4.16
C VAL A 919 -22.30 -20.20 5.00
N ARG A 920 -21.91 -21.45 4.67
CA ARG A 920 -22.26 -22.62 5.49
C ARG A 920 -21.61 -22.56 6.86
N GLN A 921 -20.38 -22.09 6.96
CA GLN A 921 -19.65 -21.94 8.22
C GLN A 921 -20.36 -20.95 9.13
N ALA A 922 -20.67 -19.74 8.66
CA ALA A 922 -21.41 -18.74 9.43
C ALA A 922 -22.78 -19.28 9.85
N ALA A 923 -23.54 -19.89 8.92
CA ALA A 923 -24.82 -20.50 9.27
C ALA A 923 -24.68 -21.62 10.32
N GLY A 924 -23.66 -22.47 10.19
CA GLY A 924 -23.35 -23.53 11.15
C GLY A 924 -23.08 -22.96 12.55
N TYR A 925 -22.22 -21.94 12.63
CA TYR A 925 -21.90 -21.23 13.86
C TYR A 925 -23.17 -20.64 14.50
N GLY A 926 -23.97 -19.88 13.73
CA GLY A 926 -25.24 -19.31 14.17
C GLY A 926 -26.22 -20.33 14.74
N ILE A 927 -26.39 -21.48 14.08
CA ILE A 927 -27.23 -22.56 14.61
C ILE A 927 -26.64 -23.16 15.90
N GLY A 928 -25.31 -23.26 15.99
CA GLY A 928 -24.63 -23.64 17.22
C GLY A 928 -24.91 -22.66 18.37
N MET A 929 -24.85 -21.35 18.10
CA MET A 929 -25.19 -20.30 19.06
C MET A 929 -26.67 -20.33 19.45
N ILE A 930 -27.58 -20.63 18.54
CA ILE A 930 -28.99 -20.89 18.85
C ILE A 930 -29.12 -22.06 19.85
N GLY A 931 -28.39 -23.14 19.61
CA GLY A 931 -28.35 -24.31 20.50
C GLY A 931 -27.84 -23.96 21.90
N GLN A 932 -26.75 -23.18 21.99
CA GLN A 932 -26.07 -22.89 23.24
C GLN A 932 -26.70 -21.72 24.04
N HIS A 933 -27.09 -20.64 23.36
CA HIS A 933 -27.49 -19.37 23.97
C HIS A 933 -28.96 -18.99 23.72
N GLY A 934 -29.58 -19.48 22.64
CA GLY A 934 -30.94 -19.07 22.22
C GLY A 934 -32.07 -19.48 23.18
N GLY A 935 -31.88 -20.55 23.95
CA GLY A 935 -32.87 -21.04 24.92
C GLY A 935 -34.04 -21.83 24.31
N GLU A 936 -35.02 -22.19 25.14
CA GLU A 936 -36.07 -23.18 24.80
C GLU A 936 -36.97 -22.76 23.63
N LEU A 937 -37.11 -21.45 23.37
CA LEU A 937 -37.94 -20.94 22.25
C LEU A 937 -37.43 -21.40 20.87
N TYR A 938 -36.15 -21.73 20.76
CA TYR A 938 -35.56 -22.24 19.53
C TYR A 938 -35.51 -23.78 19.46
N ALA A 939 -36.03 -24.51 20.45
CA ALA A 939 -35.89 -25.97 20.49
C ALA A 939 -36.46 -26.67 19.25
N ASP A 940 -37.59 -26.17 18.70
CA ASP A 940 -38.17 -26.71 17.47
C ASP A 940 -37.28 -26.43 16.24
N VAL A 941 -36.62 -25.28 16.20
CA VAL A 941 -35.65 -24.91 15.15
C VAL A 941 -34.41 -25.78 15.23
N CYS A 942 -33.84 -25.96 16.44
CA CYS A 942 -32.71 -26.85 16.65
C CYS A 942 -32.98 -28.25 16.09
N ALA A 943 -34.18 -28.80 16.37
CA ALA A 943 -34.58 -30.09 15.84
C ALA A 943 -34.73 -30.10 14.31
N GLU A 944 -35.23 -29.02 13.70
CA GLU A 944 -35.32 -28.87 12.25
C GLU A 944 -33.93 -28.79 11.58
N CYS A 945 -32.94 -28.17 12.23
CA CYS A 945 -31.60 -27.98 11.67
C CYS A 945 -30.74 -29.24 11.66
N ILE A 946 -30.95 -30.18 12.61
CA ILE A 946 -30.10 -31.38 12.74
C ILE A 946 -29.95 -32.15 11.41
N PRO A 947 -31.02 -32.50 10.66
CA PRO A 947 -30.87 -33.21 9.39
C PRO A 947 -30.06 -32.43 8.34
N ARG A 948 -30.16 -31.10 8.32
CA ARG A 948 -29.42 -30.23 7.39
C ARG A 948 -27.93 -30.23 7.74
N LEU A 949 -27.60 -30.01 9.02
CA LEU A 949 -26.24 -30.06 9.51
C LEU A 949 -25.59 -31.42 9.22
N VAL A 950 -26.30 -32.52 9.50
CA VAL A 950 -25.85 -33.88 9.19
C VAL A 950 -25.56 -34.07 7.69
N SER A 951 -26.37 -33.47 6.81
CA SER A 951 -26.12 -33.58 5.36
C SER A 951 -24.83 -32.89 4.91
N VAL A 952 -24.44 -31.80 5.57
CA VAL A 952 -23.15 -31.13 5.34
C VAL A 952 -22.00 -31.98 5.85
N ILE A 953 -22.14 -32.51 7.07
CA ILE A 953 -21.11 -33.33 7.74
C ILE A 953 -20.81 -34.61 6.95
N GLU A 954 -21.82 -35.20 6.33
CA GLU A 954 -21.70 -36.46 5.59
C GLU A 954 -21.53 -36.28 4.08
N HIS A 955 -21.33 -35.05 3.62
CA HIS A 955 -21.00 -34.78 2.23
C HIS A 955 -19.65 -35.42 1.85
N GLU A 956 -19.52 -35.91 0.62
CA GLU A 956 -18.30 -36.62 0.17
C GLU A 956 -17.04 -35.75 0.28
N GLU A 957 -17.18 -34.45 0.04
CA GLU A 957 -16.10 -33.46 0.09
C GLU A 957 -16.04 -32.67 1.40
N ALA A 958 -16.77 -33.09 2.45
CA ALA A 958 -16.87 -32.35 3.72
C ALA A 958 -15.50 -32.09 4.38
N LYS A 959 -14.56 -33.03 4.24
CA LYS A 959 -13.21 -32.96 4.82
C LYS A 959 -12.13 -32.42 3.86
N SER A 960 -12.52 -31.83 2.73
CA SER A 960 -11.59 -31.09 1.88
C SER A 960 -11.08 -29.84 2.59
N VAL A 961 -9.95 -29.29 2.14
CA VAL A 961 -9.34 -28.09 2.77
C VAL A 961 -10.32 -26.90 2.78
N GLU A 962 -11.07 -26.72 1.68
CA GLU A 962 -12.06 -25.66 1.53
C GLU A 962 -13.29 -25.86 2.45
N ASN A 963 -13.79 -27.08 2.57
CA ASN A 963 -15.04 -27.36 3.30
C ASN A 963 -14.83 -27.72 4.78
N ALA A 964 -13.60 -27.96 5.22
CA ALA A 964 -13.30 -28.39 6.59
C ALA A 964 -13.80 -27.41 7.66
N PRO A 965 -13.59 -26.07 7.56
CA PRO A 965 -14.08 -25.12 8.56
C PRO A 965 -15.61 -25.13 8.71
N ALA A 966 -16.32 -25.17 7.58
CA ALA A 966 -17.78 -25.26 7.56
C ALA A 966 -18.30 -26.57 8.17
N THR A 967 -17.61 -27.68 7.90
CA THR A 967 -17.94 -28.99 8.45
C THR A 967 -17.67 -29.06 9.95
N ASP A 968 -16.55 -28.52 10.41
CA ASP A 968 -16.18 -28.44 11.83
C ASP A 968 -17.26 -27.66 12.61
N ASN A 969 -17.66 -26.50 12.09
CA ASN A 969 -18.75 -25.70 12.65
C ASN A 969 -20.10 -26.44 12.64
N ALA A 970 -20.42 -27.20 11.58
CA ALA A 970 -21.63 -28.02 11.54
C ALA A 970 -21.62 -29.14 12.59
N ILE A 971 -20.49 -29.83 12.79
CA ILE A 971 -20.30 -30.85 13.84
C ILE A 971 -20.52 -30.19 15.21
N SER A 972 -19.89 -29.04 15.43
CA SER A 972 -20.01 -28.33 16.70
C SER A 972 -21.42 -27.84 16.96
N ALA A 973 -22.14 -27.33 15.95
CA ALA A 973 -23.54 -26.95 16.08
C ALA A 973 -24.42 -28.12 16.56
N VAL A 974 -24.22 -29.31 16.00
CA VAL A 974 -24.92 -30.53 16.44
C VAL A 974 -24.57 -30.87 17.90
N VAL A 975 -23.31 -30.74 18.30
CA VAL A 975 -22.85 -30.97 19.67
C VAL A 975 -23.46 -29.96 20.64
N LYS A 976 -23.41 -28.66 20.32
CA LYS A 976 -24.00 -27.56 21.10
C LYS A 976 -25.51 -27.78 21.30
N ILE A 977 -26.24 -28.18 20.25
CA ILE A 977 -27.67 -28.54 20.35
C ILE A 977 -27.88 -29.72 21.32
N CYS A 978 -27.11 -30.80 21.17
CA CYS A 978 -27.23 -31.98 22.05
C CYS A 978 -26.98 -31.64 23.52
N GLN A 979 -25.98 -30.80 23.78
CA GLN A 979 -25.56 -30.43 25.12
C GLN A 979 -26.51 -29.45 25.80
N PHE A 980 -26.99 -28.43 25.06
CA PHE A 980 -27.67 -27.28 25.66
C PHE A 980 -29.16 -27.15 25.30
N ASN A 981 -29.62 -27.69 24.16
CA ASN A 981 -31.01 -27.53 23.70
C ASN A 981 -31.58 -28.80 23.03
N SER A 982 -31.58 -29.90 23.78
CA SER A 982 -31.92 -31.24 23.28
C SER A 982 -33.36 -31.69 23.57
N SER A 983 -34.25 -30.83 24.08
CA SER A 983 -35.61 -31.20 24.49
C SER A 983 -36.48 -31.77 23.37
N LYS A 984 -36.14 -31.48 22.10
CA LYS A 984 -36.82 -31.93 20.88
C LYS A 984 -35.98 -32.86 20.00
N VAL A 985 -34.79 -33.26 20.46
CA VAL A 985 -33.79 -33.97 19.65
C VAL A 985 -33.53 -35.37 20.22
N ASN A 986 -33.39 -36.36 19.34
CA ASN A 986 -32.98 -37.71 19.74
C ASN A 986 -31.44 -37.78 19.90
N VAL A 987 -30.94 -37.40 21.08
CA VAL A 987 -29.50 -37.33 21.37
C VAL A 987 -28.80 -38.67 21.15
N GLU A 988 -29.43 -39.79 21.52
CA GLU A 988 -28.81 -41.12 21.41
C GLU A 988 -28.48 -41.50 19.95
N GLU A 989 -29.35 -41.14 19.01
CA GLU A 989 -29.13 -41.40 17.58
C GLU A 989 -27.97 -40.59 17.01
N ILE A 990 -27.81 -39.35 17.50
CA ILE A 990 -26.72 -38.46 17.09
C ILE A 990 -25.39 -38.93 17.69
N LEU A 991 -25.37 -39.24 18.99
CA LEU A 991 -24.15 -39.69 19.68
C LEU A 991 -23.58 -40.98 19.09
N ALA A 992 -24.45 -41.87 18.58
CA ALA A 992 -24.02 -43.07 17.87
C ALA A 992 -23.23 -42.79 16.58
N ARG A 993 -23.38 -41.59 15.99
CA ARG A 993 -22.71 -41.15 14.76
C ARG A 993 -21.54 -40.20 15.01
N LEU A 994 -21.51 -39.49 16.14
CA LEU A 994 -20.51 -38.47 16.45
C LEU A 994 -19.06 -38.93 16.25
N VAL A 995 -18.72 -40.15 16.71
CA VAL A 995 -17.37 -40.72 16.55
C VAL A 995 -16.97 -40.91 15.07
N SER A 996 -17.94 -41.04 14.16
CA SER A 996 -17.68 -41.14 12.73
C SER A 996 -17.34 -39.81 12.07
N TRP A 997 -17.85 -38.70 12.61
CA TRP A 997 -17.66 -37.35 12.10
C TRP A 997 -16.30 -36.78 12.51
N LEU A 998 -15.86 -37.07 13.73
CA LEU A 998 -14.55 -36.67 14.26
C LEU A 998 -13.37 -37.30 13.50
N PRO A 999 -12.19 -36.65 13.49
CA PRO A 999 -11.81 -35.44 14.23
C PRO A 999 -12.24 -34.12 13.56
N ILE A 1000 -12.29 -33.05 14.37
CA ILE A 1000 -12.23 -31.64 13.91
C ILE A 1000 -10.86 -31.40 13.28
N LEU A 1001 -10.81 -30.64 12.18
CA LEU A 1001 -9.61 -30.55 11.32
C LEU A 1001 -8.94 -29.19 11.28
N SER A 1002 -9.69 -28.11 11.56
CA SER A 1002 -9.29 -26.74 11.27
C SER A 1002 -9.64 -25.72 12.36
N ASP A 1003 -10.82 -25.81 12.97
CA ASP A 1003 -11.31 -24.78 13.90
C ASP A 1003 -10.99 -25.11 15.36
N ALA A 1004 -10.09 -24.34 15.98
CA ALA A 1004 -9.61 -24.58 17.35
C ALA A 1004 -10.65 -24.19 18.43
N GLU A 1005 -11.43 -23.13 18.20
CA GLU A 1005 -12.49 -22.71 19.14
C GLU A 1005 -13.61 -23.75 19.17
N GLU A 1006 -14.02 -24.23 17.99
CA GLU A 1006 -15.02 -25.29 17.90
C GLU A 1006 -14.49 -26.65 18.38
N ALA A 1007 -13.20 -26.92 18.20
CA ALA A 1007 -12.54 -28.08 18.80
C ALA A 1007 -12.68 -28.07 20.33
N GLU A 1008 -12.52 -26.93 21.00
CA GLU A 1008 -12.65 -26.84 22.45
C GLU A 1008 -14.05 -27.25 22.92
N HIS A 1009 -15.10 -26.75 22.27
CA HIS A 1009 -16.49 -27.09 22.58
C HIS A 1009 -16.79 -28.57 22.33
N VAL A 1010 -16.42 -29.07 21.15
CA VAL A 1010 -16.69 -30.44 20.72
C VAL A 1010 -15.99 -31.44 21.63
N TYR A 1011 -14.69 -31.25 21.87
CA TYR A 1011 -13.90 -32.20 22.66
C TYR A 1011 -14.18 -32.10 24.16
N SER A 1012 -14.61 -30.94 24.67
CA SER A 1012 -15.10 -30.83 26.05
C SER A 1012 -16.33 -31.71 26.30
N TYR A 1013 -17.33 -31.64 25.43
CA TYR A 1013 -18.52 -32.50 25.52
C TYR A 1013 -18.19 -33.97 25.26
N PHE A 1014 -17.30 -34.24 24.30
CA PHE A 1014 -16.80 -35.58 24.02
C PHE A 1014 -16.13 -36.21 25.25
N CYS A 1015 -15.30 -35.46 25.97
CA CYS A 1015 -14.68 -35.92 27.21
C CYS A 1015 -15.72 -36.14 28.32
N ASP A 1016 -16.73 -35.28 28.46
CA ASP A 1016 -17.81 -35.47 29.43
C ASP A 1016 -18.58 -36.78 29.20
N LEU A 1017 -18.73 -37.20 27.94
CA LEU A 1017 -19.34 -38.47 27.55
C LEU A 1017 -18.41 -39.66 27.80
N LEU A 1018 -17.11 -39.51 27.55
CA LEU A 1018 -16.09 -40.53 27.86
C LEU A 1018 -16.00 -40.78 29.37
N ASP A 1019 -15.98 -39.73 30.19
CA ASP A 1019 -15.96 -39.80 31.65
C ASP A 1019 -17.18 -40.57 32.20
N LYS A 1020 -18.32 -40.47 31.50
CA LYS A 1020 -19.56 -41.21 31.80
C LYS A 1020 -19.62 -42.62 31.20
N ASN A 1021 -18.59 -43.07 30.47
CA ASN A 1021 -18.58 -44.31 29.70
C ASN A 1021 -19.80 -44.44 28.76
N HIS A 1022 -20.18 -43.36 28.08
CA HIS A 1022 -21.40 -43.33 27.28
C HIS A 1022 -21.36 -44.36 26.13
N PRO A 1023 -22.37 -45.26 25.97
CA PRO A 1023 -22.34 -46.31 24.96
C PRO A 1023 -22.25 -45.81 23.52
N GLY A 1024 -22.82 -44.64 23.23
CA GLY A 1024 -22.72 -44.00 21.90
C GLY A 1024 -21.29 -43.63 21.50
N ILE A 1025 -20.42 -43.32 22.46
CA ILE A 1025 -19.02 -42.96 22.21
C ILE A 1025 -18.11 -44.17 22.29
N MET A 1026 -18.21 -44.95 23.37
CA MET A 1026 -17.34 -46.12 23.60
C MET A 1026 -17.68 -47.28 22.65
N GLY A 1027 -18.91 -47.37 22.16
CA GLY A 1027 -19.42 -48.53 21.45
C GLY A 1027 -19.64 -49.72 22.37
N GLN A 1028 -20.35 -50.75 21.89
CA GLN A 1028 -20.52 -51.99 22.66
C GLN A 1028 -19.15 -52.62 22.95
N ASN A 1029 -18.89 -52.97 24.21
CA ASN A 1029 -17.61 -53.51 24.67
C ASN A 1029 -16.38 -52.63 24.35
N ALA A 1030 -16.53 -51.30 24.35
CA ALA A 1030 -15.44 -50.36 24.04
C ALA A 1030 -14.85 -50.52 22.62
N ALA A 1031 -15.65 -50.99 21.66
CA ALA A 1031 -15.20 -51.23 20.28
C ALA A 1031 -14.67 -49.98 19.56
N ASN A 1032 -15.10 -48.78 19.97
CA ASN A 1032 -14.64 -47.53 19.37
C ASN A 1032 -13.32 -47.02 19.97
N LEU A 1033 -12.78 -47.66 21.02
CA LEU A 1033 -11.59 -47.18 21.73
C LEU A 1033 -10.37 -46.90 20.83
N PRO A 1034 -10.04 -47.73 19.82
CA PRO A 1034 -8.95 -47.42 18.90
C PRO A 1034 -9.19 -46.13 18.10
N LYS A 1035 -10.43 -45.88 17.68
CA LYS A 1035 -10.82 -44.68 16.94
C LYS A 1035 -10.80 -43.44 17.83
N VAL A 1036 -11.20 -43.56 19.10
CA VAL A 1036 -11.08 -42.49 20.10
C VAL A 1036 -9.62 -42.06 20.25
N VAL A 1037 -8.69 -43.01 20.39
CA VAL A 1037 -7.25 -42.71 20.48
C VAL A 1037 -6.72 -42.09 19.19
N ALA A 1038 -7.19 -42.54 18.02
CA ALA A 1038 -6.82 -41.93 16.74
C ALA A 1038 -7.30 -40.49 16.58
N ILE A 1039 -8.53 -40.18 17.02
CA ILE A 1039 -9.05 -38.80 17.05
C ILE A 1039 -8.16 -37.92 17.93
N ILE A 1040 -7.83 -38.37 19.14
CA ILE A 1040 -6.94 -37.63 20.05
C ILE A 1040 -5.56 -37.42 19.40
N GLY A 1041 -5.00 -38.46 18.78
CA GLY A 1041 -3.71 -38.36 18.09
C GLY A 1041 -3.70 -37.37 16.93
N GLU A 1042 -4.79 -37.29 16.17
CA GLU A 1042 -4.94 -36.29 15.10
C GLU A 1042 -5.08 -34.88 15.65
N THR A 1043 -5.89 -34.68 16.70
CA THR A 1043 -6.06 -33.37 17.36
C THR A 1043 -4.74 -32.83 17.89
N LEU A 1044 -3.92 -33.68 18.50
CA LEU A 1044 -2.59 -33.32 18.99
C LEU A 1044 -1.62 -33.02 17.83
N HIS A 1045 -1.63 -33.85 16.78
CA HIS A 1045 -0.78 -33.62 15.61
C HIS A 1045 -1.06 -32.27 14.92
N ARG A 1046 -2.33 -31.86 14.89
CA ARG A 1046 -2.77 -30.59 14.31
C ARG A 1046 -2.68 -29.41 15.27
N GLU A 1047 -2.27 -29.64 16.51
CA GLU A 1047 -2.15 -28.60 17.55
C GLU A 1047 -3.45 -27.79 17.76
N LEU A 1048 -4.61 -28.40 17.51
CA LEU A 1048 -5.93 -27.73 17.61
C LEU A 1048 -6.32 -27.39 19.04
N VAL A 1049 -5.64 -27.98 20.04
CA VAL A 1049 -5.88 -27.72 21.45
C VAL A 1049 -4.53 -27.39 22.09
N PRO A 1050 -4.34 -26.15 22.60
CA PRO A 1050 -3.08 -25.74 23.21
C PRO A 1050 -2.74 -26.57 24.46
N GLU A 1051 -1.45 -26.83 24.67
CA GLU A 1051 -0.95 -27.75 25.70
C GLU A 1051 -1.23 -27.31 27.14
N ASP A 1052 -1.35 -26.00 27.34
CA ASP A 1052 -1.61 -25.34 28.62
C ASP A 1052 -3.11 -25.37 29.01
N THR A 1053 -3.98 -25.87 28.13
CA THR A 1053 -5.41 -25.94 28.42
C THR A 1053 -5.80 -27.15 29.29
N PRO A 1054 -6.83 -27.02 30.15
CA PRO A 1054 -7.39 -28.16 30.87
C PRO A 1054 -7.87 -29.29 29.95
N LEU A 1055 -8.36 -28.94 28.76
CA LEU A 1055 -8.86 -29.89 27.77
C LEU A 1055 -7.74 -30.80 27.23
N TYR A 1056 -6.57 -30.24 26.90
CA TYR A 1056 -5.41 -31.02 26.48
C TYR A 1056 -5.07 -32.11 27.50
N GLN A 1057 -5.04 -31.72 28.79
CA GLN A 1057 -4.80 -32.67 29.88
C GLN A 1057 -5.90 -33.71 30.01
N ARG A 1058 -7.18 -33.36 29.81
CA ARG A 1058 -8.29 -34.33 29.79
C ARG A 1058 -8.11 -35.36 28.67
N LEU A 1059 -7.79 -34.92 27.45
CA LEU A 1059 -7.56 -35.80 26.31
C LEU A 1059 -6.37 -36.74 26.56
N LEU A 1060 -5.26 -36.22 27.10
CA LEU A 1060 -4.11 -37.05 27.47
C LEU A 1060 -4.44 -38.05 28.58
N ASN A 1061 -5.24 -37.66 29.57
CA ASN A 1061 -5.64 -38.57 30.65
C ASN A 1061 -6.45 -39.76 30.13
N VAL A 1062 -7.28 -39.58 29.10
CA VAL A 1062 -7.96 -40.69 28.41
C VAL A 1062 -6.93 -41.67 27.84
N VAL A 1063 -5.91 -41.18 27.13
CA VAL A 1063 -4.85 -42.04 26.55
C VAL A 1063 -4.04 -42.73 27.65
N LYS A 1064 -3.67 -42.02 28.72
CA LYS A 1064 -2.96 -42.57 29.90
C LYS A 1064 -3.79 -43.66 30.58
N GLN A 1065 -5.12 -43.52 30.64
CA GLN A 1065 -5.99 -44.55 31.18
C GLN A 1065 -5.97 -45.81 30.31
N VAL A 1066 -5.97 -45.67 28.98
CA VAL A 1066 -5.82 -46.82 28.06
C VAL A 1066 -4.47 -47.51 28.23
N GLN A 1067 -3.39 -46.76 28.46
CA GLN A 1067 -2.04 -47.32 28.72
C GLN A 1067 -1.98 -48.29 29.90
N THR A 1068 -2.89 -48.16 30.87
CA THR A 1068 -2.95 -49.10 32.01
C THR A 1068 -3.31 -50.53 31.58
N ASN A 1069 -3.92 -50.70 30.39
CA ASN A 1069 -4.17 -51.98 29.74
C ASN A 1069 -3.29 -52.12 28.50
N GLN A 1070 -2.14 -52.80 28.65
CA GLN A 1070 -1.14 -52.94 27.58
C GLN A 1070 -1.70 -53.56 26.30
N ASP A 1071 -2.58 -54.55 26.40
CA ASP A 1071 -3.16 -55.21 25.22
C ASP A 1071 -4.07 -54.26 24.44
N ALA A 1072 -4.94 -53.51 25.14
CA ALA A 1072 -5.80 -52.51 24.53
C ALA A 1072 -5.00 -51.35 23.93
N PHE A 1073 -3.95 -50.91 24.63
CA PHE A 1073 -3.08 -49.83 24.16
C PHE A 1073 -2.34 -50.21 22.87
N GLN A 1074 -1.79 -51.43 22.79
CA GLN A 1074 -1.12 -51.90 21.57
C GLN A 1074 -2.08 -51.96 20.36
N VAL A 1075 -3.32 -52.41 20.57
CA VAL A 1075 -4.34 -52.39 19.52
C VAL A 1075 -4.60 -50.96 19.04
N CYS A 1076 -4.73 -49.99 19.95
CA CYS A 1076 -4.96 -48.59 19.58
C CYS A 1076 -3.76 -48.00 18.80
N ILE A 1077 -2.53 -48.16 19.32
CA ILE A 1077 -1.32 -47.61 18.69
C ILE A 1077 -1.04 -48.21 17.31
N SER A 1078 -1.39 -49.49 17.09
CA SER A 1078 -1.20 -50.15 15.80
C SER A 1078 -2.03 -49.56 14.66
N GLN A 1079 -3.11 -48.83 14.98
CA GLN A 1079 -4.02 -48.21 14.00
C GLN A 1079 -3.66 -46.76 13.67
N LEU A 1080 -2.68 -46.19 14.37
CA LEU A 1080 -2.26 -44.80 14.19
C LEU A 1080 -1.29 -44.63 13.02
N THR A 1081 -1.36 -43.47 12.37
CA THR A 1081 -0.35 -43.03 11.40
C THR A 1081 0.98 -42.73 12.11
N GLU A 1082 2.07 -42.60 11.35
CA GLU A 1082 3.38 -42.24 11.92
C GLU A 1082 3.36 -40.87 12.61
N GLN A 1083 2.72 -39.89 11.99
CA GLN A 1083 2.54 -38.54 12.55
C GLN A 1083 1.74 -38.56 13.85
N GLN A 1084 0.61 -39.28 13.89
CA GLN A 1084 -0.21 -39.42 15.10
C GLN A 1084 0.57 -40.11 16.22
N ARG A 1085 1.37 -41.12 15.91
CA ARG A 1085 2.23 -41.79 16.91
C ARG A 1085 3.31 -40.86 17.45
N LEU A 1086 3.91 -40.05 16.59
CA LEU A 1086 4.94 -39.08 16.99
C LEU A 1086 4.33 -38.03 17.93
N ALA A 1087 3.23 -37.39 17.53
CA ALA A 1087 2.53 -36.39 18.34
C ALA A 1087 2.09 -36.94 19.70
N LEU A 1088 1.49 -38.14 19.72
CA LEU A 1088 1.12 -38.79 20.98
C LEU A 1088 2.35 -39.13 21.84
N SER A 1089 3.44 -39.57 21.23
CA SER A 1089 4.67 -39.88 21.95
C SER A 1089 5.26 -38.62 22.59
N GLU A 1090 5.35 -37.53 21.85
CA GLU A 1090 5.84 -36.22 22.33
C GLU A 1090 5.00 -35.74 23.51
N ALA A 1091 3.67 -35.66 23.33
CA ALA A 1091 2.74 -35.22 24.36
C ALA A 1091 2.77 -36.08 25.65
N LEU A 1092 3.00 -37.39 25.52
CA LEU A 1092 3.15 -38.29 26.67
C LEU A 1092 4.51 -38.19 27.37
N THR A 1093 5.53 -37.68 26.69
CA THR A 1093 6.90 -37.57 27.21
C THR A 1093 7.13 -36.25 27.92
N GLU A 1094 6.54 -35.16 27.43
CA GLU A 1094 6.66 -33.80 28.00
C GLU A 1094 5.79 -33.58 29.25
N ALA A 1095 4.73 -34.37 29.45
CA ALA A 1095 3.85 -34.30 30.62
C ALA A 1095 4.45 -34.90 31.92
N LYS A 1096 5.78 -34.84 32.12
CA LYS A 1096 6.52 -35.42 33.26
C LYS A 1096 7.01 -34.40 34.28
#